data_AF-A0A1G1BSV6-F1
#
_entry.id   AF-A0A1G1BSV6-F1
#
_cell.length_a   1.000
_cell.length_b   1.000
_cell.length_c   1.000
_cell.angle_alpha   90.00
_cell.angle_beta   90.00
_cell.angle_gamma   90.00
#
_symmetry.space_group_name_H-M   'P 1'
#
loop_
_entity.id
_entity.type
_entity.pdbx_description
1 polymer ?
#
loop_
_entity_poly.entity_id
_entity_poly.type
_entity_poly.pdbx_seq_one_letter_code
_entity_poly.pdbx_strand_id
1 'polypeptide(L)'
;MHRILTRWLVGAVVGLTLASGVRSDAGKAAGPGELDEDHSLASTLVTPHTPWGKGYVRGRVSALFLVNPGYQGTSYSEPGTRLREVVELLQRFDIDAEAAFVNPDGQFYGGKDGEARTRRLLEKKYDVYVFGNVLVDKFCPELQYMILERVVNEGASLVCCGQVPKKILTDKRAWPEKPAFLTDGVPLRQMAFLAGLKAGTETKTDTDAAARIVHCYRLGKGRGVSLTYDNTAALAPYLKFRYRALTEYDYWMLLAGRAVLWAAGRESEVTAQADALTCDRSGTGQVTWTFRNTSAKATELTVDFTLRRDDGWVLPLPAATLRVEPNATASVPVSVPVLRADYYFVDCMAKSVRGLESSGAAAVTVTSPTGIESITVDAPFVEYGGKAGVAVVLHGGPFAPGDTVRVQLRDSFGRVLARQDVPVWAESAPRTFSFDIGPWCSILMRAEAVLLSGGAEVELKEASFLVPKRRRNQFNFVLWAARGDVLEYYAWKKLGEAGWKTTLGGCGDAQAACDVSVIQEATRIVEEHDKDGVMKPLCWNEEPKSTEYIRGLVEKQQPARRQGTFAYSLGDEGTTKGCCVHPTCLAMYRKYLEQQYGTVARLNASWSTEYKSFDEVNLLDPKDGMENAAAQKGPFPRWYDRQAFARWNLANFCHRFVEAFKGLDPQAITGFEGTGGFGDDYDTILAATTFWSPYPSIGDDILRGVAKREHIRANWMGYHKQADPLINYSWRMVMKEMDSIWWWRYDGCGSWRGYIAPTLDFWPATQVLCDEMRPVREGLGDVLLKSQVQHSGIAFFYSLPSALSGQLGESKTFPSPEAQHTGWLRAIYDLGLDMRYVTSALVKAGALDSGGFKLLVLPATQALSADEAAAIRRFTENGGTVLADLRPGVFDERCKPVSPGVLDALFGIQRSGDVPAERVALAIQGTLDGKPLALTAQDVRVDPAVAPAGAQALATAGKTPLLLVNTVGKGRAILLNFELPGRIAQGAFPADFYPFLRALVDAAGVRPPVGFAAPDGGAIPNLETRLWQNGEMTILGVWYELNIKFYGEDGLARDAAGRKVTVTLPEKLHVWSLRDGKGLGRETRFDTTVAEGRANFFAAAPYRIGGVKLRADSATPQPGTMLNVNVAVDVPKDAKATHVVQVEVIDPAGAVADWGKQVVLLPAGKGAVSLPMAWDEQPGTWRLRARELWTGKTDECSWKVR
;
A
#
# COMPACT_ATOMS: atom_id res chain seq x y z
N MET A 1 25.19 20.71 2.48
CA MET A 1 24.52 19.40 2.28
C MET A 1 23.52 19.10 3.39
N HIS A 2 23.89 19.33 4.64
CA HIS A 2 23.05 19.39 5.86
C HIS A 2 21.96 20.48 5.90
N ARG A 3 21.63 21.15 4.76
CA ARG A 3 20.57 22.18 4.64
C ARG A 3 19.29 21.67 3.94
N ILE A 4 19.33 20.47 3.35
CA ILE A 4 18.21 19.85 2.61
C ILE A 4 17.49 18.79 3.47
N LEU A 5 18.22 18.07 4.34
CA LEU A 5 17.64 17.31 5.47
C LEU A 5 16.79 18.21 6.38
N THR A 6 17.07 19.53 6.40
CA THR A 6 16.39 20.56 7.20
C THR A 6 15.08 21.08 6.58
N ARG A 7 14.75 20.70 5.34
CA ARG A 7 13.51 21.13 4.65
C ARG A 7 12.52 19.99 4.37
N TRP A 8 12.99 18.75 4.28
CA TRP A 8 12.17 17.61 3.78
C TRP A 8 11.68 16.65 4.86
N LEU A 9 12.21 16.75 6.08
CA LEU A 9 11.84 15.87 7.19
C LEU A 9 10.64 16.42 7.98
N VAL A 10 10.50 17.73 8.18
CA VAL A 10 9.66 18.24 9.29
C VAL A 10 8.79 19.46 8.93
N GLY A 11 8.33 19.48 7.68
CA GLY A 11 6.90 19.73 7.50
C GLY A 11 6.01 18.78 8.35
N ALA A 12 6.56 17.75 9.01
CA ALA A 12 5.96 16.80 9.96
C ALA A 12 4.98 17.34 11.02
N VAL A 13 4.76 18.66 11.12
CA VAL A 13 3.93 19.23 12.18
C VAL A 13 3.15 20.47 11.74
N VAL A 14 3.49 21.15 10.63
CA VAL A 14 2.94 22.51 10.37
C VAL A 14 1.42 22.51 10.12
N GLY A 15 0.83 21.34 9.89
CA GLY A 15 -0.61 21.16 10.01
C GLY A 15 -0.99 19.84 10.65
N LEU A 16 -0.38 19.46 11.78
CA LEU A 16 -1.16 18.76 12.79
C LEU A 16 -2.43 19.59 12.89
N THR A 17 -3.60 19.07 12.52
CA THR A 17 -4.84 19.73 12.92
C THR A 17 -4.91 21.22 12.54
N LEU A 18 -4.81 21.61 11.25
CA LEU A 18 -5.53 22.83 10.88
C LEU A 18 -7.01 22.50 11.01
N ALA A 19 -7.49 22.81 12.21
CA ALA A 19 -8.80 22.55 12.77
C ALA A 19 -9.91 22.57 11.72
N SER A 20 -10.81 21.58 11.83
CA SER A 20 -12.07 21.38 11.10
C SER A 20 -11.91 20.82 9.67
N GLY A 21 -12.43 19.64 9.32
CA GLY A 21 -13.67 19.04 9.80
C GLY A 21 -13.78 17.54 9.51
N VAL A 22 -12.97 16.72 10.16
CA VAL A 22 -13.42 15.48 10.81
C VAL A 22 -12.53 15.38 12.04
N ARG A 23 -13.08 15.54 13.25
CA ARG A 23 -12.37 15.10 14.46
C ARG A 23 -12.24 13.59 14.31
N SER A 24 -11.12 13.10 13.79
CA SER A 24 -10.68 11.75 14.07
C SER A 24 -10.51 11.71 15.59
N ASP A 25 -11.42 11.04 16.29
CA ASP A 25 -11.20 10.68 17.68
C ASP A 25 -9.81 10.03 17.73
N ALA A 26 -8.87 10.71 18.39
CA ALA A 26 -7.53 10.21 18.59
C ALA A 26 -7.66 8.81 19.18
N GLY A 27 -7.17 7.80 18.46
CA GLY A 27 -7.18 6.42 18.94
C GLY A 27 -6.63 6.37 20.37
N LYS A 28 -7.29 5.60 21.23
CA LYS A 28 -6.85 5.35 22.61
C LYS A 28 -5.34 5.06 22.60
N ALA A 29 -4.60 5.68 23.51
CA ALA A 29 -3.18 5.35 23.72
C ALA A 29 -3.04 3.84 23.97
N ALA A 30 -1.92 3.26 23.51
CA ALA A 30 -1.65 1.84 23.66
C ALA A 30 -1.73 1.44 25.13
N GLY A 31 -2.58 0.45 25.45
CA GLY A 31 -2.68 -0.10 26.79
C GLY A 31 -1.47 -0.97 27.15
N PRO A 32 -1.30 -1.39 28.42
CA PRO A 32 -0.12 -2.13 28.86
C PRO A 32 0.19 -3.39 28.05
N GLY A 33 -0.81 -4.21 27.69
CA GLY A 33 -0.59 -5.41 26.88
C GLY A 33 -0.25 -5.10 25.41
N GLU A 34 -0.78 -4.01 24.86
CA GLU A 34 -0.45 -3.56 23.51
C GLU A 34 1.00 -3.07 23.43
N LEU A 35 1.47 -2.38 24.47
CA LEU A 35 2.87 -1.99 24.59
C LEU A 35 3.80 -3.20 24.66
N ASP A 36 3.38 -4.32 25.25
CA ASP A 36 4.21 -5.53 25.28
C ASP A 36 4.34 -6.17 23.89
N GLU A 37 3.26 -6.16 23.10
CA GLU A 37 3.29 -6.62 21.71
C GLU A 37 4.15 -5.70 20.81
N ASP A 38 3.99 -4.38 20.94
CA ASP A 38 4.70 -3.39 20.12
C ASP A 38 6.21 -3.36 20.38
N HIS A 39 6.64 -3.75 21.58
CA HIS A 39 8.06 -3.87 21.97
C HIS A 39 8.61 -5.30 21.86
N SER A 40 7.82 -6.25 21.37
CA SER A 40 8.24 -7.65 21.31
C SER A 40 9.44 -7.84 20.37
N LEU A 41 10.40 -8.66 20.80
CA LEU A 41 11.55 -9.09 19.99
C LEU A 41 11.32 -10.46 19.34
N ALA A 42 10.12 -11.03 19.49
CA ALA A 42 9.79 -12.31 18.88
C ALA A 42 9.80 -12.19 17.35
N SER A 43 10.54 -13.08 16.70
CA SER A 43 10.65 -13.11 15.24
C SER A 43 10.87 -14.52 14.73
N THR A 44 10.22 -14.83 13.61
CA THR A 44 10.43 -16.07 12.84
C THR A 44 11.29 -15.83 11.60
N LEU A 45 11.42 -14.57 11.17
CA LEU A 45 12.23 -14.18 10.01
C LEU A 45 13.73 -14.21 10.34
N VAL A 46 14.46 -15.13 9.71
CA VAL A 46 15.93 -15.22 9.76
C VAL A 46 16.53 -14.66 8.47
N THR A 47 17.42 -13.67 8.59
CA THR A 47 18.18 -13.11 7.47
C THR A 47 19.50 -13.87 7.28
N PRO A 48 20.12 -13.87 6.09
CA PRO A 48 21.49 -14.39 5.92
C PRO A 48 22.48 -13.66 6.84
N HIS A 49 23.26 -14.41 7.63
CA HIS A 49 24.23 -13.86 8.59
C HIS A 49 25.30 -14.88 9.00
N THR A 50 26.40 -14.40 9.57
CA THR A 50 27.33 -15.24 10.34
C THR A 50 26.91 -15.29 11.82
N PRO A 51 26.85 -16.46 12.46
CA PRO A 51 26.46 -16.60 13.87
C PRO A 51 27.62 -16.23 14.82
N TRP A 52 28.08 -14.98 14.76
CA TRP A 52 29.33 -14.46 15.36
C TRP A 52 29.56 -14.77 16.85
N GLY A 53 28.51 -15.01 17.61
CA GLY A 53 28.55 -15.22 19.07
C GLY A 53 27.59 -16.31 19.55
N LYS A 54 27.18 -17.25 18.68
CA LYS A 54 26.36 -18.40 19.08
C LYS A 54 27.20 -19.50 19.71
N GLY A 55 26.74 -20.04 20.84
CA GLY A 55 27.47 -21.02 21.64
C GLY A 55 28.71 -20.43 22.31
N TYR A 56 28.68 -19.16 22.70
CA TYR A 56 29.83 -18.43 23.21
C TYR A 56 30.28 -18.88 24.61
N VAL A 57 31.59 -19.06 24.79
CA VAL A 57 32.19 -19.75 25.95
C VAL A 57 31.95 -19.06 27.30
N ARG A 58 31.71 -17.74 27.30
CA ARG A 58 31.49 -16.95 28.52
C ARG A 58 30.01 -16.89 28.93
N GLY A 59 29.15 -17.63 28.23
CA GLY A 59 27.72 -17.73 28.49
C GLY A 59 26.91 -16.59 27.86
N ARG A 60 25.61 -16.62 28.15
CA ARG A 60 24.63 -15.65 27.63
C ARG A 60 24.74 -14.31 28.36
N VAL A 61 24.33 -13.24 27.70
CA VAL A 61 24.24 -11.88 28.28
C VAL A 61 22.77 -11.49 28.41
N SER A 62 22.37 -11.00 29.58
CA SER A 62 21.07 -10.37 29.79
C SER A 62 21.13 -8.87 29.46
N ALA A 63 20.24 -8.37 28.62
CA ALA A 63 20.29 -6.98 28.14
C ALA A 63 18.91 -6.30 28.08
N LEU A 64 18.87 -5.00 28.41
CA LEU A 64 17.71 -4.15 28.13
C LEU A 64 18.05 -3.13 27.05
N PHE A 65 17.33 -3.19 25.92
CA PHE A 65 17.50 -2.28 24.80
C PHE A 65 16.49 -1.11 24.88
N LEU A 66 16.99 0.11 24.84
CA LEU A 66 16.21 1.34 24.78
C LEU A 66 16.44 1.97 23.41
N VAL A 67 15.45 1.84 22.53
CA VAL A 67 15.60 2.08 21.10
C VAL A 67 14.76 3.28 20.67
N ASN A 68 15.34 4.16 19.85
CA ASN A 68 14.60 5.25 19.22
C ASN A 68 13.51 4.69 18.27
N PRO A 69 12.22 5.03 18.44
CA PRO A 69 11.17 4.56 17.55
C PRO A 69 10.99 5.43 16.29
N GLY A 70 11.87 6.41 16.03
CA GLY A 70 11.75 7.28 14.86
C GLY A 70 10.74 8.40 15.09
N TYR A 71 9.75 8.56 14.20
CA TYR A 71 8.68 9.53 14.42
C TYR A 71 7.75 9.01 15.52
N GLN A 72 7.38 9.89 16.44
CA GLN A 72 6.44 9.59 17.51
C GLN A 72 5.46 10.75 17.66
N GLY A 73 4.18 10.46 17.43
CA GLY A 73 3.06 11.28 17.82
C GLY A 73 2.55 10.92 19.22
N THR A 74 1.43 11.50 19.62
CA THR A 74 0.81 11.26 20.93
C THR A 74 0.38 9.82 21.16
N SER A 75 -0.08 9.13 20.11
CA SER A 75 -0.62 7.76 20.19
C SER A 75 -0.18 6.84 19.04
N TYR A 76 0.79 7.26 18.23
CA TYR A 76 1.27 6.55 17.05
C TYR A 76 2.78 6.72 16.89
N SER A 77 3.47 5.70 16.40
CA SER A 77 4.91 5.76 16.13
C SER A 77 5.30 4.97 14.88
N GLU A 78 6.52 5.22 14.41
CA GLU A 78 7.02 4.77 13.13
C GLU A 78 8.43 4.15 13.21
N PRO A 79 8.57 3.02 13.91
CA PRO A 79 9.87 2.39 14.19
C PRO A 79 10.68 2.05 12.94
N GLY A 80 10.06 1.79 11.79
CA GLY A 80 10.77 1.27 10.62
C GLY A 80 11.48 -0.04 10.96
N THR A 81 12.76 -0.14 10.62
CA THR A 81 13.62 -1.31 10.89
C THR A 81 14.41 -1.21 12.20
N ARG A 82 14.16 -0.19 13.05
CA ARG A 82 15.00 0.08 14.23
C ARG A 82 14.96 -1.00 15.30
N LEU A 83 13.78 -1.58 15.57
CA LEU A 83 13.68 -2.72 16.49
C LEU A 83 14.25 -3.99 15.86
N ARG A 84 14.12 -4.14 14.54
CA ARG A 84 14.72 -5.25 13.79
C ARG A 84 16.23 -5.33 14.00
N GLU A 85 16.95 -4.21 14.13
CA GLU A 85 18.40 -4.25 14.43
C GLU A 85 18.73 -4.99 15.73
N VAL A 86 17.85 -4.94 16.75
CA VAL A 86 18.02 -5.73 17.98
C VAL A 86 17.90 -7.22 17.66
N VAL A 87 16.86 -7.61 16.91
CA VAL A 87 16.66 -9.01 16.48
C VAL A 87 17.84 -9.51 15.64
N GLU A 88 18.36 -8.70 14.73
CA GLU A 88 19.55 -9.03 13.94
C GLU A 88 20.76 -9.33 14.84
N LEU A 89 20.93 -8.58 15.93
CA LEU A 89 21.97 -8.84 16.92
C LEU A 89 21.72 -10.15 17.68
N LEU A 90 20.48 -10.43 18.09
CA LEU A 90 20.09 -11.68 18.77
C LEU A 90 20.25 -12.92 17.89
N GLN A 91 20.13 -12.79 16.57
CA GLN A 91 20.37 -13.90 15.63
C GLN A 91 21.86 -14.25 15.55
N ARG A 92 22.74 -13.28 15.81
CA ARG A 92 24.20 -13.46 15.75
C ARG A 92 24.83 -13.83 17.08
N PHE A 93 24.26 -13.38 18.20
CA PHE A 93 24.82 -13.55 19.55
C PHE A 93 23.82 -14.19 20.52
N ASP A 94 24.31 -14.90 21.54
CA ASP A 94 23.46 -15.41 22.62
C ASP A 94 23.18 -14.34 23.68
N ILE A 95 22.16 -13.53 23.42
CA ILE A 95 21.69 -12.46 24.30
C ILE A 95 20.23 -12.74 24.66
N ASP A 96 19.91 -12.70 25.94
CA ASP A 96 18.54 -12.70 26.46
C ASP A 96 18.11 -11.24 26.66
N ALA A 97 17.18 -10.77 25.83
CA ALA A 97 16.89 -9.35 25.70
C ALA A 97 15.42 -8.98 25.92
N GLU A 98 15.22 -7.80 26.49
CA GLU A 98 13.96 -7.06 26.45
C GLU A 98 14.20 -5.70 25.80
N ALA A 99 13.16 -5.08 25.24
CA ALA A 99 13.26 -3.77 24.61
C ALA A 99 12.16 -2.81 25.06
N ALA A 100 12.43 -1.51 24.95
CA ALA A 100 11.44 -0.44 25.04
C ALA A 100 11.79 0.71 24.08
N PHE A 101 10.76 1.35 23.54
CA PHE A 101 10.91 2.51 22.67
C PHE A 101 10.98 3.80 23.46
N VAL A 102 12.01 4.60 23.19
CA VAL A 102 12.25 5.88 23.83
C VAL A 102 12.79 6.87 22.81
N ASN A 103 12.17 8.03 22.69
CA ASN A 103 12.68 9.09 21.81
C ASN A 103 14.06 9.60 22.26
N PRO A 104 14.82 10.22 21.33
CA PRO A 104 16.11 10.83 21.68
C PRO A 104 16.02 11.91 22.77
N ASP A 105 14.85 12.51 22.97
CA ASP A 105 14.59 13.52 24.00
C ASP A 105 14.10 12.95 25.35
N GLY A 106 14.05 11.61 25.49
CA GLY A 106 13.68 10.92 26.73
C GLY A 106 12.19 10.63 26.90
N GLN A 107 11.35 10.95 25.91
CA GLN A 107 9.93 10.61 25.95
C GLN A 107 9.70 9.12 25.64
N PHE A 108 8.90 8.45 26.47
CA PHE A 108 8.57 7.04 26.30
C PHE A 108 7.41 6.85 25.32
N TYR A 109 7.52 5.84 24.46
CA TYR A 109 6.40 5.40 23.63
C TYR A 109 5.26 4.86 24.50
N GLY A 110 4.03 5.33 24.27
CA GLY A 110 2.89 5.07 25.16
C GLY A 110 2.78 6.02 26.35
N GLY A 111 3.60 7.07 26.40
CA GLY A 111 3.55 8.09 27.44
C GLY A 111 3.79 7.49 28.84
N LYS A 112 2.87 7.72 29.77
CA LYS A 112 3.00 7.25 31.16
C LYS A 112 3.02 5.73 31.29
N ASP A 113 2.26 5.02 30.46
CA ASP A 113 2.24 3.55 30.49
C ASP A 113 3.55 2.96 29.96
N GLY A 114 4.14 3.60 28.94
CA GLY A 114 5.48 3.31 28.45
C GLY A 114 6.57 3.55 29.49
N GLU A 115 6.50 4.67 30.20
CA GLU A 115 7.41 4.98 31.29
C GLU A 115 7.27 3.96 32.43
N ALA A 116 6.02 3.64 32.84
CA ALA A 116 5.75 2.65 33.87
C ALA A 116 6.24 1.26 33.47
N ARG A 117 6.08 0.87 32.20
CA ARG A 117 6.64 -0.38 31.66
C ARG A 117 8.16 -0.38 31.74
N THR A 118 8.81 0.68 31.27
CA THR A 118 10.27 0.80 31.32
C THR A 118 10.78 0.75 32.76
N ARG A 119 10.10 1.41 33.69
CA ARG A 119 10.39 1.35 35.12
C ARG A 119 10.33 -0.07 35.68
N ARG A 120 9.28 -0.84 35.38
CA ARG A 120 9.19 -2.27 35.76
C ARG A 120 10.32 -3.09 35.15
N LEU A 121 10.71 -2.81 33.91
CA LEU A 121 11.86 -3.48 33.30
C LEU A 121 13.15 -3.15 34.06
N LEU A 122 13.36 -1.90 34.46
CA LEU A 122 14.55 -1.44 35.22
C LEU A 122 14.63 -1.98 36.65
N GLU A 123 13.54 -2.53 37.21
CA GLU A 123 13.57 -3.26 38.49
C GLU A 123 14.31 -4.59 38.36
N LYS A 124 14.29 -5.22 37.17
CA LYS A 124 15.07 -6.42 36.86
C LYS A 124 16.56 -6.09 36.76
N LYS A 125 17.40 -7.11 36.98
CA LYS A 125 18.85 -7.00 36.81
C LYS A 125 19.24 -7.45 35.40
N TYR A 126 19.99 -6.61 34.71
CA TYR A 126 20.61 -6.94 33.42
C TYR A 126 22.12 -6.76 33.54
N ASP A 127 22.88 -7.53 32.76
CA ASP A 127 24.32 -7.34 32.64
C ASP A 127 24.65 -6.02 31.93
N VAL A 128 23.79 -5.58 30.99
CA VAL A 128 24.02 -4.40 30.17
C VAL A 128 22.74 -3.69 29.75
N TYR A 129 22.76 -2.35 29.78
CA TYR A 129 21.73 -1.49 29.21
C TYR A 129 22.25 -0.89 27.89
N VAL A 130 21.50 -1.10 26.81
CA VAL A 130 21.89 -0.68 25.45
C VAL A 130 20.98 0.44 24.96
N PHE A 131 21.56 1.58 24.57
CA PHE A 131 20.84 2.75 24.09
C PHE A 131 21.05 2.90 22.58
N GLY A 132 20.03 2.57 21.79
CA GLY A 132 20.03 2.71 20.35
C GLY A 132 19.53 4.09 19.93
N ASN A 133 20.45 5.05 19.77
CA ASN A 133 20.16 6.44 19.42
C ASN A 133 19.24 7.16 20.44
N VAL A 134 19.42 6.87 21.73
CA VAL A 134 18.68 7.44 22.88
C VAL A 134 19.62 8.12 23.86
N LEU A 135 19.23 9.28 24.41
CA LEU A 135 20.00 9.99 25.43
C LEU A 135 19.45 9.74 26.83
N VAL A 136 20.12 8.90 27.61
CA VAL A 136 19.79 8.68 29.04
C VAL A 136 19.86 9.95 29.88
N ASP A 137 20.68 10.94 29.47
CA ASP A 137 20.77 12.27 30.11
C ASP A 137 19.42 13.03 30.15
N LYS A 138 18.45 12.60 29.34
CA LYS A 138 17.12 13.20 29.21
C LYS A 138 16.05 12.52 30.05
N PHE A 139 16.35 11.37 30.67
CA PHE A 139 15.38 10.65 31.48
C PHE A 139 15.08 11.42 32.77
N CYS A 140 13.98 11.11 33.46
CA CYS A 140 13.76 11.71 34.77
C CYS A 140 14.85 11.24 35.77
N PRO A 141 15.17 12.04 36.81
CA PRO A 141 16.28 11.75 37.72
C PRO A 141 16.21 10.36 38.37
N GLU A 142 15.00 9.88 38.62
CA GLU A 142 14.76 8.57 39.22
C GLU A 142 15.19 7.41 38.31
N LEU A 143 14.78 7.42 37.03
CA LEU A 143 15.19 6.37 36.09
C LEU A 143 16.69 6.44 35.79
N GLN A 144 17.27 7.64 35.72
CA GLN A 144 18.73 7.81 35.64
C GLN A 144 19.41 7.17 36.84
N TYR A 145 18.90 7.42 38.06
CA TYR A 145 19.42 6.85 39.29
C TYR A 145 19.33 5.33 39.29
N MET A 146 18.19 4.74 38.93
CA MET A 146 18.03 3.27 38.84
C MET A 146 19.10 2.64 37.94
N ILE A 147 19.33 3.20 36.75
CA ILE A 147 20.32 2.68 35.80
C ILE A 147 21.74 2.88 36.36
N LEU A 148 22.06 4.07 36.85
CA LEU A 148 23.40 4.41 37.34
C LEU A 148 23.76 3.67 38.63
N GLU A 149 22.80 3.40 39.53
CA GLU A 149 23.01 2.60 40.73
C GLU A 149 23.46 1.18 40.35
N ARG A 150 22.76 0.55 39.39
CA ARG A 150 23.13 -0.77 38.88
C ARG A 150 24.50 -0.77 38.21
N VAL A 151 24.78 0.26 37.40
CA VAL A 151 26.04 0.35 36.66
C VAL A 151 27.23 0.62 37.58
N VAL A 152 27.11 1.64 38.44
CA VAL A 152 28.21 2.12 39.29
C VAL A 152 28.46 1.19 40.48
N ASN A 153 27.40 0.72 41.13
CA ASN A 153 27.51 0.01 42.42
C ASN A 153 27.31 -1.51 42.32
N GLU A 154 26.59 -2.00 41.31
CA GLU A 154 26.31 -3.44 41.14
C GLU A 154 27.10 -4.09 39.99
N GLY A 155 27.75 -3.31 39.13
CA GLY A 155 28.61 -3.82 38.06
C GLY A 155 27.90 -4.12 36.73
N ALA A 156 26.66 -3.66 36.56
CA ALA A 156 26.04 -3.61 35.23
C ALA A 156 26.78 -2.61 34.31
N SER A 157 26.50 -2.63 33.01
CA SER A 157 27.23 -1.79 32.05
C SER A 157 26.33 -1.02 31.09
N LEU A 158 26.92 -0.07 30.36
CA LEU A 158 26.25 0.76 29.37
C LEU A 158 26.86 0.57 27.99
N VAL A 159 26.01 0.42 26.97
CA VAL A 159 26.41 0.54 25.56
C VAL A 159 25.53 1.60 24.91
N CYS A 160 26.14 2.62 24.30
CA CYS A 160 25.43 3.70 23.60
C CYS A 160 25.79 3.67 22.12
N CYS A 161 24.80 3.57 21.24
CA CYS A 161 24.97 3.61 19.79
C CYS A 161 24.42 4.94 19.25
N GLY A 162 25.24 5.68 18.49
CA GLY A 162 24.91 7.01 17.96
C GLY A 162 25.07 8.13 18.98
N GLN A 163 24.01 8.43 19.74
CA GLN A 163 24.02 9.53 20.71
C GLN A 163 24.81 9.17 21.97
N VAL A 164 25.61 10.13 22.46
CA VAL A 164 26.52 9.93 23.60
C VAL A 164 26.05 10.76 24.80
N PRO A 165 25.74 10.15 25.96
CA PRO A 165 25.34 10.88 27.17
C PRO A 165 26.54 11.55 27.85
N LYS A 166 26.76 12.82 27.52
CA LYS A 166 27.94 13.60 27.94
C LYS A 166 28.05 13.80 29.45
N LYS A 167 26.98 13.64 30.23
CA LYS A 167 27.05 13.70 31.69
C LYS A 167 27.59 12.41 32.31
N ILE A 168 27.45 11.28 31.61
CA ILE A 168 27.83 9.95 32.11
C ILE A 168 29.16 9.50 31.49
N LEU A 169 29.28 9.59 30.17
CA LEU A 169 30.47 9.20 29.42
C LEU A 169 31.34 10.45 29.20
N THR A 170 32.31 10.65 30.09
CA THR A 170 33.21 11.82 30.10
C THR A 170 34.66 11.38 29.92
N ASP A 171 35.53 12.28 29.42
CA ASP A 171 36.96 12.01 29.23
C ASP A 171 37.66 11.59 30.53
N LYS A 172 37.21 12.10 31.68
CA LYS A 172 37.72 11.71 33.01
C LYS A 172 37.47 10.24 33.35
N ARG A 173 36.50 9.61 32.69
CA ARG A 173 36.11 8.21 32.87
C ARG A 173 36.59 7.33 31.70
N ALA A 174 37.31 7.90 30.73
CA ALA A 174 37.82 7.16 29.60
C ALA A 174 38.68 5.98 30.07
N TRP A 175 38.49 4.84 29.42
CA TRP A 175 39.31 3.67 29.66
C TRP A 175 40.72 3.93 29.09
N PRO A 176 41.81 3.63 29.82
CA PRO A 176 43.16 4.06 29.42
C PRO A 176 43.60 3.58 28.04
N GLU A 177 43.31 2.32 27.72
CA GLU A 177 43.67 1.69 26.44
C GLU A 177 42.47 0.97 25.84
N LYS A 178 42.28 1.11 24.52
CA LYS A 178 41.15 0.43 23.85
C LYS A 178 41.34 -1.10 23.93
N PRO A 179 40.37 -1.85 24.47
CA PRO A 179 40.45 -3.30 24.53
C PRO A 179 40.53 -3.93 23.14
N ALA A 180 41.55 -4.75 22.91
CA ALA A 180 41.78 -5.44 21.65
C ALA A 180 40.57 -6.29 21.20
N PHE A 181 39.88 -6.94 22.16
CA PHE A 181 38.65 -7.71 21.92
C PHE A 181 37.56 -6.96 21.15
N LEU A 182 37.46 -5.63 21.28
CA LEU A 182 36.43 -4.86 20.58
C LEU A 182 36.71 -4.71 19.08
N THR A 183 37.98 -4.71 18.68
CA THR A 183 38.39 -4.23 17.34
C THR A 183 39.25 -5.23 16.56
N ASP A 184 39.92 -6.16 17.23
CA ASP A 184 40.77 -7.17 16.60
C ASP A 184 39.95 -8.07 15.67
N GLY A 185 40.32 -8.18 14.39
CA GLY A 185 39.54 -8.98 13.44
C GLY A 185 38.16 -8.41 13.16
N VAL A 186 38.01 -7.08 13.19
CA VAL A 186 36.83 -6.35 12.72
C VAL A 186 37.27 -5.45 11.56
N PRO A 187 36.83 -5.68 10.31
CA PRO A 187 37.36 -5.01 9.11
C PRO A 187 36.81 -3.58 8.94
N LEU A 188 37.03 -2.71 9.92
CA LEU A 188 36.44 -1.38 10.04
C LEU A 188 36.77 -0.42 8.89
N ARG A 189 38.00 -0.46 8.39
CA ARG A 189 38.49 0.34 7.27
C ARG A 189 37.75 -0.03 5.98
N GLN A 190 37.38 -1.30 5.80
CA GLN A 190 36.69 -1.81 4.61
C GLN A 190 35.16 -1.79 4.76
N MET A 191 34.65 -1.85 5.99
CA MET A 191 33.25 -1.57 6.34
C MET A 191 32.87 -0.09 6.21
N ALA A 192 33.84 0.77 5.89
CA ALA A 192 33.63 2.19 5.94
C ALA A 192 32.44 2.59 5.07
N PHE A 193 31.51 3.24 5.73
CA PHE A 193 31.02 4.57 5.40
C PHE A 193 32.04 5.46 4.62
N LEU A 194 32.52 5.00 3.45
CA LEU A 194 33.34 5.69 2.45
C LEU A 194 32.46 6.22 1.31
N ALA A 195 31.32 6.79 1.70
CA ALA A 195 30.69 7.90 1.00
C ALA A 195 30.01 8.87 1.98
N GLY A 196 30.50 8.93 3.23
CA GLY A 196 29.85 9.72 4.27
C GLY A 196 30.74 10.23 5.41
N LEU A 197 31.91 9.65 5.69
CA LEU A 197 32.93 10.37 6.47
C LEU A 197 33.20 11.66 5.67
N LYS A 198 33.15 12.84 6.30
CA LYS A 198 33.39 14.13 5.61
C LYS A 198 34.53 13.99 4.60
N ALA A 199 34.29 14.42 3.36
CA ALA A 199 35.33 14.49 2.32
C ALA A 199 36.61 15.11 2.92
N GLY A 200 37.73 14.39 2.81
CA GLY A 200 39.04 14.81 3.33
C GLY A 200 39.54 14.13 4.62
N THR A 201 38.94 13.01 5.09
CA THR A 201 39.48 12.23 6.22
C THR A 201 39.78 10.78 5.85
N GLU A 202 40.90 10.53 5.16
CA GLU A 202 41.41 9.17 4.90
C GLU A 202 41.69 8.44 6.23
N THR A 203 41.08 7.28 6.43
CA THR A 203 41.47 6.35 7.52
C THR A 203 42.39 5.28 6.91
N LYS A 204 43.61 5.17 7.42
CA LYS A 204 44.65 4.34 6.81
C LYS A 204 44.66 2.92 7.39
N THR A 205 44.16 2.73 8.60
CA THR A 205 44.12 1.41 9.28
C THR A 205 42.77 1.18 9.98
N ASP A 206 42.47 -0.08 10.31
CA ASP A 206 41.32 -0.43 11.15
C ASP A 206 41.41 0.22 12.54
N THR A 207 42.64 0.37 13.06
CA THR A 207 42.92 1.07 14.33
C THR A 207 42.50 2.54 14.27
N ASP A 208 42.78 3.23 13.17
CA ASP A 208 42.36 4.64 12.98
C ASP A 208 40.83 4.76 12.92
N ALA A 209 40.17 3.83 12.21
CA ALA A 209 38.72 3.78 12.12
C ALA A 209 38.10 3.51 13.50
N ALA A 210 38.62 2.52 14.23
CA ALA A 210 38.22 2.20 15.59
C ALA A 210 38.38 3.36 16.56
N ALA A 211 39.47 4.12 16.49
CA ALA A 211 39.71 5.27 17.36
C ALA A 211 38.67 6.39 17.20
N ARG A 212 38.00 6.47 16.04
CA ARG A 212 36.95 7.45 15.78
C ARG A 212 35.60 7.02 16.32
N ILE A 213 35.27 5.74 16.21
CA ILE A 213 33.90 5.27 16.42
C ILE A 213 33.72 4.45 17.70
N VAL A 214 34.78 3.89 18.29
CA VAL A 214 34.69 3.04 19.50
C VAL A 214 35.37 3.73 20.68
N HIS A 215 34.58 4.10 21.68
CA HIS A 215 35.06 4.75 22.91
C HIS A 215 34.66 3.92 24.13
N CYS A 216 35.59 3.74 25.07
CA CYS A 216 35.42 2.87 26.24
C CYS A 216 35.56 3.67 27.52
N TYR A 217 34.81 3.29 28.57
CA TYR A 217 34.73 4.03 29.82
C TYR A 217 34.68 3.11 31.03
N ARG A 218 35.20 3.58 32.16
CA ARG A 218 35.04 2.95 33.48
C ARG A 218 34.01 3.70 34.31
N LEU A 219 32.97 2.99 34.75
CA LEU A 219 31.81 3.56 35.44
C LEU A 219 31.64 2.90 36.80
N GLY A 220 32.52 3.21 37.77
CA GLY A 220 32.52 2.54 39.06
C GLY A 220 32.92 1.06 38.92
N LYS A 221 32.03 0.15 39.34
CA LYS A 221 32.18 -1.30 39.12
C LYS A 221 31.83 -1.74 37.68
N GLY A 222 31.03 -0.95 36.97
CA GLY A 222 30.58 -1.22 35.61
C GLY A 222 31.49 -0.67 34.52
N ARG A 223 31.16 -1.00 33.26
CA ARG A 223 31.85 -0.54 32.04
C ARG A 223 30.91 0.26 31.14
N GLY A 224 31.48 1.11 30.29
CA GLY A 224 30.75 1.85 29.27
C GLY A 224 31.39 1.69 27.90
N VAL A 225 30.59 1.51 26.85
CA VAL A 225 31.02 1.62 25.45
C VAL A 225 30.14 2.63 24.73
N SER A 226 30.75 3.49 23.92
CA SER A 226 30.06 4.33 22.96
C SER A 226 30.51 3.97 21.55
N LEU A 227 29.54 3.62 20.71
CA LEU A 227 29.69 3.42 19.27
C LEU A 227 29.12 4.65 18.56
N THR A 228 30.00 5.52 18.08
CA THR A 228 29.63 6.81 17.49
C THR A 228 29.64 6.72 15.97
N TYR A 229 28.46 6.80 15.35
CA TYR A 229 28.31 6.81 13.90
C TYR A 229 27.79 8.16 13.41
N ASP A 230 28.11 8.50 12.16
CA ASP A 230 27.41 9.55 11.45
C ASP A 230 26.04 9.00 10.98
N ASN A 231 24.95 9.64 11.40
CA ASN A 231 23.56 9.27 11.04
C ASN A 231 23.13 7.84 11.46
N THR A 232 22.97 7.60 12.76
CA THR A 232 22.51 6.32 13.34
C THR A 232 20.99 6.23 13.39
N ALA A 233 20.42 5.08 12.99
CA ALA A 233 19.01 4.79 13.21
C ALA A 233 18.78 4.22 14.62
N ALA A 234 19.39 3.07 14.93
CA ALA A 234 19.39 2.45 16.27
C ALA A 234 20.79 1.93 16.71
N LEU A 235 21.16 0.70 16.35
CA LEU A 235 22.39 0.02 16.79
C LEU A 235 23.55 0.13 15.79
N ALA A 236 23.22 0.21 14.50
CA ALA A 236 24.16 0.32 13.38
C ALA A 236 24.04 1.70 12.69
N PRO A 237 25.06 2.10 11.89
CA PRO A 237 24.92 3.25 11.00
C PRO A 237 23.75 3.07 10.03
N TYR A 238 23.10 4.17 9.64
CA TYR A 238 22.12 4.13 8.56
C TYR A 238 22.81 3.80 7.23
N LEU A 239 22.56 2.59 6.71
CA LEU A 239 23.05 2.14 5.41
C LEU A 239 21.91 2.23 4.40
N LYS A 240 22.14 2.93 3.28
CA LYS A 240 21.25 2.79 2.11
C LYS A 240 21.40 1.40 1.51
N PHE A 241 20.31 0.85 0.99
CA PHE A 241 20.37 -0.44 0.31
C PHE A 241 21.35 -0.43 -0.88
N ARG A 242 22.23 -1.41 -0.87
CA ARG A 242 23.04 -1.93 -1.98
C ARG A 242 23.39 -3.37 -1.60
N TYR A 243 23.58 -4.27 -2.56
CA TYR A 243 23.89 -5.69 -2.23
C TYR A 243 25.09 -5.82 -1.29
N ARG A 244 26.16 -5.05 -1.53
CA ARG A 244 27.32 -4.95 -0.64
C ARG A 244 27.00 -4.54 0.80
N ALA A 245 26.02 -3.65 0.99
CA ALA A 245 25.65 -3.18 2.33
C ALA A 245 24.97 -4.29 3.15
N LEU A 246 24.33 -5.27 2.52
CA LEU A 246 23.79 -6.44 3.23
C LEU A 246 24.92 -7.26 3.88
N THR A 247 26.02 -7.48 3.14
CA THR A 247 27.20 -8.17 3.67
C THR A 247 27.90 -7.31 4.74
N GLU A 248 28.08 -6.01 4.48
CA GLU A 248 28.73 -5.09 5.44
C GLU A 248 27.95 -4.96 6.76
N TYR A 249 26.61 -5.00 6.70
CA TYR A 249 25.75 -4.96 7.87
C TYR A 249 26.07 -6.07 8.88
N ASP A 250 26.47 -7.25 8.40
CA ASP A 250 26.83 -8.39 9.25
C ASP A 250 28.01 -8.07 10.17
N TYR A 251 29.00 -7.32 9.67
CA TYR A 251 30.18 -6.92 10.44
C TYR A 251 29.92 -5.72 11.35
N TRP A 252 28.96 -4.85 11.02
CA TRP A 252 28.47 -3.84 11.96
C TRP A 252 27.81 -4.50 13.18
N MET A 253 27.07 -5.59 12.97
CA MET A 253 26.50 -6.39 14.05
C MET A 253 27.58 -7.13 14.86
N LEU A 254 28.66 -7.61 14.22
CA LEU A 254 29.83 -8.16 14.92
C LEU A 254 30.41 -7.13 15.91
N LEU A 255 30.61 -5.87 15.48
CA LEU A 255 31.10 -4.80 16.35
C LEU A 255 30.14 -4.51 17.51
N ALA A 256 28.84 -4.36 17.23
CA ALA A 256 27.82 -4.10 18.24
C ALA A 256 27.74 -5.24 19.28
N GLY A 257 27.80 -6.50 18.85
CA GLY A 257 27.76 -7.66 19.74
C GLY A 257 28.99 -7.78 20.61
N ARG A 258 30.18 -7.49 20.07
CA ARG A 258 31.42 -7.41 20.86
C ARG A 258 31.38 -6.28 21.90
N ALA A 259 30.81 -5.12 21.55
CA ALA A 259 30.60 -4.05 22.51
C ALA A 259 29.73 -4.49 23.69
N VAL A 260 28.64 -5.22 23.41
CA VAL A 260 27.76 -5.82 24.42
C VAL A 260 28.50 -6.85 25.30
N LEU A 261 29.23 -7.81 24.69
CA LEU A 261 29.98 -8.83 25.42
C LEU A 261 31.07 -8.22 26.31
N TRP A 262 31.86 -7.27 25.78
CA TRP A 262 32.91 -6.62 26.56
C TRP A 262 32.36 -5.75 27.67
N ALA A 263 31.28 -5.00 27.41
CA ALA A 263 30.62 -4.21 28.44
C ALA A 263 30.15 -5.11 29.59
N ALA A 264 29.56 -6.28 29.28
CA ALA A 264 29.10 -7.26 30.26
C ALA A 264 30.23 -8.04 30.97
N GLY A 265 31.51 -7.77 30.70
CA GLY A 265 32.63 -8.52 31.28
C GLY A 265 32.73 -9.96 30.77
N ARG A 266 32.23 -10.22 29.56
CA ARG A 266 32.21 -11.51 28.88
C ARG A 266 33.23 -11.59 27.75
N GLU A 267 34.25 -10.75 27.72
CA GLU A 267 35.37 -10.96 26.80
C GLU A 267 36.02 -12.33 27.03
N SER A 268 36.36 -13.00 25.93
CA SER A 268 37.08 -14.27 25.96
C SER A 268 38.55 -14.03 26.26
N GLU A 269 39.19 -15.03 26.87
CA GLU A 269 40.65 -15.05 27.05
C GLU A 269 41.37 -15.37 25.73
N VAL A 270 40.64 -15.81 24.69
CA VAL A 270 41.16 -16.04 23.35
C VAL A 270 40.67 -14.94 22.40
N THR A 271 41.61 -14.20 21.80
CA THR A 271 41.30 -13.25 20.72
C THR A 271 41.87 -13.72 19.39
N ALA A 272 41.18 -13.41 18.30
CA ALA A 272 41.61 -13.69 16.94
C ALA A 272 41.78 -12.37 16.17
N GLN A 273 42.91 -12.22 15.50
CA GLN A 273 43.20 -11.10 14.61
C GLN A 273 43.87 -11.59 13.35
N ALA A 274 43.74 -10.83 12.26
CA ALA A 274 44.45 -11.08 11.02
C ALA A 274 44.71 -9.75 10.33
N ASP A 275 45.84 -9.67 9.62
CA ASP A 275 46.15 -8.53 8.79
C ASP A 275 45.36 -8.58 7.48
N ALA A 276 45.01 -7.41 6.96
CA ALA A 276 44.42 -7.32 5.63
C ALA A 276 45.41 -7.79 4.57
N LEU A 277 44.94 -8.61 3.64
CA LEU A 277 45.73 -9.10 2.53
C LEU A 277 45.40 -8.29 1.28
N THR A 278 46.42 -7.75 0.63
CA THR A 278 46.32 -7.32 -0.77
C THR A 278 47.23 -8.22 -1.59
N CYS A 279 46.69 -8.92 -2.56
CA CYS A 279 47.48 -9.81 -3.42
C CYS A 279 47.03 -9.72 -4.88
N ASP A 280 47.97 -9.98 -5.78
CA ASP A 280 47.66 -10.16 -7.19
C ASP A 280 47.01 -11.53 -7.43
N ARG A 281 46.01 -11.59 -8.32
CA ARG A 281 45.31 -12.85 -8.67
C ARG A 281 46.23 -13.96 -9.19
N SER A 282 47.38 -13.61 -9.79
CA SER A 282 48.32 -14.58 -10.36
C SER A 282 49.05 -15.40 -9.28
N GLY A 283 49.00 -14.95 -8.02
CA GLY A 283 49.51 -15.68 -6.86
C GLY A 283 48.40 -16.23 -5.97
N THR A 284 48.71 -17.28 -5.22
CA THR A 284 47.91 -17.68 -4.05
C THR A 284 48.33 -16.82 -2.85
N GLY A 285 47.49 -15.87 -2.46
CA GLY A 285 47.69 -15.07 -1.26
C GLY A 285 47.42 -15.89 0.01
N GLN A 286 47.97 -15.45 1.14
CA GLN A 286 47.78 -16.12 2.43
C GLN A 286 47.40 -15.09 3.50
N VAL A 287 46.27 -15.30 4.15
CA VAL A 287 45.86 -14.53 5.33
C VAL A 287 46.38 -15.26 6.55
N THR A 288 47.21 -14.60 7.37
CA THR A 288 47.71 -15.19 8.62
C THR A 288 46.81 -14.78 9.77
N TRP A 289 46.06 -15.73 10.30
CA TRP A 289 45.28 -15.55 11.52
C TRP A 289 46.15 -15.78 12.73
N THR A 290 46.14 -14.85 13.69
CA THR A 290 46.86 -14.96 14.95
C THR A 290 45.87 -15.03 16.10
N PHE A 291 46.01 -16.06 16.92
CA PHE A 291 45.19 -16.32 18.10
C PHE A 291 46.04 -16.07 19.34
N ARG A 292 45.57 -15.21 20.24
CA ARG A 292 46.21 -14.91 21.51
C ARG A 292 45.40 -15.52 22.65
N ASN A 293 46.04 -16.30 23.51
CA ASN A 293 45.43 -16.84 24.72
C ASN A 293 46.01 -16.15 25.95
N THR A 294 45.18 -15.42 26.70
CA THR A 294 45.55 -14.72 27.94
C THR A 294 45.21 -15.51 29.20
N SER A 295 44.65 -16.72 29.06
CA SER A 295 44.32 -17.58 30.20
C SER A 295 45.57 -18.29 30.75
N ALA A 296 45.43 -18.82 31.96
CA ALA A 296 46.46 -19.63 32.61
C ALA A 296 46.52 -21.09 32.09
N LYS A 297 45.67 -21.47 31.12
CA LYS A 297 45.57 -22.84 30.59
C LYS A 297 45.72 -22.84 29.08
N ALA A 298 46.28 -23.91 28.52
CA ALA A 298 46.29 -24.09 27.08
C ALA A 298 44.86 -24.29 26.57
N THR A 299 44.56 -23.73 25.41
CA THR A 299 43.24 -23.86 24.77
C THR A 299 43.42 -24.52 23.41
N GLU A 300 42.75 -25.65 23.22
CA GLU A 300 42.66 -26.33 21.93
C GLU A 300 41.49 -25.73 21.13
N LEU A 301 41.78 -25.29 19.91
CA LEU A 301 40.86 -24.61 19.03
C LEU A 301 40.69 -25.41 17.74
N THR A 302 39.44 -25.54 17.30
CA THR A 302 39.05 -25.83 15.92
C THR A 302 38.56 -24.52 15.32
N VAL A 303 39.16 -24.12 14.20
CA VAL A 303 38.88 -22.85 13.54
C VAL A 303 38.29 -23.11 12.17
N ASP A 304 37.06 -22.67 11.98
CA ASP A 304 36.38 -22.67 10.69
C ASP A 304 36.64 -21.33 9.99
N PHE A 305 37.01 -21.39 8.71
CA PHE A 305 37.21 -20.21 7.87
C PHE A 305 36.21 -20.18 6.73
N THR A 306 35.65 -19.02 6.43
CA THR A 306 34.75 -18.83 5.28
C THR A 306 35.15 -17.59 4.51
N LEU A 307 35.44 -17.75 3.23
CA LEU A 307 35.63 -16.62 2.33
C LEU A 307 34.25 -16.09 1.92
N ARG A 308 34.05 -14.78 2.00
CA ARG A 308 32.81 -14.10 1.61
C ARG A 308 33.12 -12.94 0.66
N ARG A 309 32.31 -12.80 -0.39
CA ARG A 309 32.35 -11.65 -1.30
C ARG A 309 31.24 -10.66 -0.96
N ASP A 310 31.37 -9.44 -1.43
CA ASP A 310 30.42 -8.36 -1.13
C ASP A 310 28.99 -8.62 -1.65
N ASP A 311 28.82 -9.44 -2.69
CA ASP A 311 27.51 -9.87 -3.21
C ASP A 311 26.84 -11.01 -2.42
N GLY A 312 27.45 -11.45 -1.31
CA GLY A 312 26.93 -12.52 -0.46
C GLY A 312 27.38 -13.92 -0.86
N TRP A 313 28.19 -14.07 -1.92
CA TRP A 313 28.82 -15.35 -2.24
C TRP A 313 29.73 -15.79 -1.09
N VAL A 314 29.67 -17.08 -0.75
CA VAL A 314 30.46 -17.69 0.32
C VAL A 314 31.15 -18.96 -0.17
N LEU A 315 32.37 -19.18 0.33
CA LEU A 315 33.16 -20.38 0.09
C LEU A 315 33.81 -20.84 1.40
N PRO A 316 33.47 -22.03 1.92
CA PRO A 316 34.19 -22.63 3.03
C PRO A 316 35.67 -22.85 2.67
N LEU A 317 36.57 -22.47 3.57
CA LEU A 317 38.01 -22.73 3.45
C LEU A 317 38.40 -23.88 4.40
N PRO A 318 39.57 -24.54 4.19
CA PRO A 318 40.04 -25.60 5.08
C PRO A 318 40.08 -25.16 6.54
N ALA A 319 39.41 -25.92 7.40
CA ALA A 319 39.47 -25.69 8.84
C ALA A 319 40.87 -26.03 9.39
N ALA A 320 41.23 -25.42 10.51
CA ALA A 320 42.50 -25.68 11.19
C ALA A 320 42.27 -26.06 12.65
N THR A 321 43.14 -26.91 13.18
CA THR A 321 43.21 -27.18 14.62
C THR A 321 44.54 -26.68 15.16
N LEU A 322 44.50 -25.93 16.26
CA LEU A 322 45.70 -25.46 16.92
C LEU A 322 45.54 -25.47 18.44
N ARG A 323 46.66 -25.56 19.14
CA ARG A 323 46.74 -25.40 20.58
C ARG A 323 47.44 -24.08 20.89
N VAL A 324 46.75 -23.19 21.60
CA VAL A 324 47.31 -21.90 22.01
C VAL A 324 47.72 -22.01 23.47
N GLU A 325 49.04 -22.03 23.72
CA GLU A 325 49.60 -22.13 25.06
C GLU A 325 49.25 -20.91 25.94
N PRO A 326 49.29 -21.04 27.28
CA PRO A 326 49.00 -19.94 28.20
C PRO A 326 49.87 -18.70 27.93
N ASN A 327 49.27 -17.51 27.91
CA ASN A 327 49.93 -16.24 27.64
C ASN A 327 50.77 -16.22 26.34
N ALA A 328 50.41 -17.06 25.37
CA ALA A 328 51.09 -17.19 24.10
C ALA A 328 50.18 -16.83 22.93
N THR A 329 50.81 -16.70 21.76
CA THR A 329 50.13 -16.57 20.47
C THR A 329 50.45 -17.77 19.60
N ALA A 330 49.48 -18.21 18.81
CA ALA A 330 49.69 -19.19 17.75
C ALA A 330 49.00 -18.69 16.48
N SER A 331 49.58 -19.00 15.31
CA SER A 331 49.08 -18.49 14.04
C SER A 331 48.71 -19.63 13.09
N VAL A 332 47.64 -19.40 12.33
CA VAL A 332 47.18 -20.28 11.25
C VAL A 332 47.31 -19.53 9.94
N PRO A 333 48.18 -19.96 9.02
CA PRO A 333 48.16 -19.48 7.66
C PRO A 333 46.96 -20.06 6.90
N VAL A 334 46.12 -19.20 6.31
CA VAL A 334 44.96 -19.59 5.51
C VAL A 334 45.21 -19.18 4.06
N SER A 335 45.41 -20.15 3.18
CA SER A 335 45.59 -19.89 1.76
C SER A 335 44.27 -19.48 1.13
N VAL A 336 44.30 -18.36 0.42
CA VAL A 336 43.18 -17.87 -0.40
C VAL A 336 43.32 -18.51 -1.79
N PRO A 337 42.26 -19.09 -2.37
CA PRO A 337 42.32 -19.66 -3.71
C PRO A 337 42.56 -18.56 -4.77
N VAL A 338 42.76 -18.95 -6.02
CA VAL A 338 42.75 -18.00 -7.13
C VAL A 338 41.35 -17.41 -7.26
N LEU A 339 41.24 -16.09 -7.14
CA LEU A 339 39.99 -15.34 -7.16
C LEU A 339 40.02 -14.28 -8.25
N ARG A 340 38.84 -13.83 -8.70
CA ARG A 340 38.77 -12.61 -9.50
C ARG A 340 39.18 -11.40 -8.68
N ALA A 341 39.72 -10.38 -9.35
CA ALA A 341 39.99 -9.08 -8.76
C ALA A 341 38.71 -8.50 -8.20
N ASP A 342 38.65 -8.39 -6.87
CA ASP A 342 37.49 -7.94 -6.11
C ASP A 342 37.85 -7.78 -4.62
N TYR A 343 36.85 -7.41 -3.83
CA TYR A 343 36.92 -7.37 -2.38
C TYR A 343 36.26 -8.57 -1.73
N TYR A 344 36.96 -9.17 -0.77
CA TYR A 344 36.51 -10.32 -0.02
C TYR A 344 36.78 -10.13 1.48
N PHE A 345 36.17 -11.00 2.27
CA PHE A 345 36.40 -11.16 3.68
C PHE A 345 36.68 -12.62 3.97
N VAL A 346 37.67 -12.91 4.81
CA VAL A 346 37.85 -14.24 5.39
C VAL A 346 37.26 -14.18 6.79
N ASP A 347 36.10 -14.78 6.98
CA ASP A 347 35.47 -14.94 8.28
C ASP A 347 36.17 -16.07 9.04
N CYS A 348 36.28 -15.93 10.35
CA CYS A 348 36.93 -16.85 11.27
C CYS A 348 36.01 -17.15 12.45
N MET A 349 35.83 -18.43 12.75
CA MET A 349 35.07 -18.92 13.91
C MET A 349 35.93 -19.94 14.68
N ALA A 350 36.53 -19.52 15.80
CA ALA A 350 37.41 -20.33 16.63
C ALA A 350 36.68 -20.92 17.84
N LYS A 351 36.56 -22.25 17.89
CA LYS A 351 35.81 -23.00 18.90
C LYS A 351 36.73 -23.91 19.71
N SER A 352 36.55 -23.97 21.02
CA SER A 352 37.09 -25.05 21.86
C SER A 352 35.99 -26.06 22.16
N VAL A 353 36.34 -27.11 22.91
CA VAL A 353 35.36 -28.07 23.47
C VAL A 353 34.29 -27.41 24.35
N ARG A 354 34.54 -26.20 24.84
CA ARG A 354 33.60 -25.43 25.67
C ARG A 354 32.60 -24.61 24.85
N GLY A 355 32.87 -24.38 23.56
CA GLY A 355 32.09 -23.51 22.70
C GLY A 355 32.93 -22.52 21.90
N LEU A 356 32.30 -21.48 21.38
CA LEU A 356 32.95 -20.42 20.60
C LEU A 356 33.82 -19.54 21.52
N GLU A 357 35.11 -19.50 21.24
CA GLU A 357 36.10 -18.74 22.00
C GLU A 357 36.35 -17.37 21.36
N SER A 358 36.42 -17.31 20.03
CA SER A 358 36.67 -16.06 19.29
C SER A 358 36.09 -16.14 17.89
N SER A 359 35.78 -14.99 17.30
CA SER A 359 35.29 -14.88 15.93
C SER A 359 35.73 -13.55 15.33
N GLY A 360 35.87 -13.43 14.02
CA GLY A 360 36.26 -12.17 13.37
C GLY A 360 36.27 -12.29 11.85
N ALA A 361 36.64 -11.20 11.16
CA ALA A 361 36.83 -11.17 9.72
C ALA A 361 38.11 -10.41 9.33
N ALA A 362 38.78 -10.90 8.30
CA ALA A 362 39.96 -10.28 7.70
C ALA A 362 39.63 -9.80 6.28
N ALA A 363 40.01 -8.57 5.93
CA ALA A 363 39.79 -8.07 4.58
C ALA A 363 40.82 -8.65 3.60
N VAL A 364 40.35 -9.03 2.41
CA VAL A 364 41.19 -9.48 1.30
C VAL A 364 40.86 -8.67 0.06
N THR A 365 41.86 -8.00 -0.51
CA THR A 365 41.76 -7.28 -1.79
C THR A 365 42.56 -8.04 -2.82
N VAL A 366 41.89 -8.51 -3.87
CA VAL A 366 42.53 -9.19 -4.99
C VAL A 366 42.64 -8.19 -6.14
N THR A 367 43.84 -8.01 -6.69
CA THR A 367 44.09 -7.10 -7.83
C THR A 367 44.39 -7.89 -9.10
N SER A 368 44.21 -7.24 -10.24
CA SER A 368 44.64 -7.76 -11.54
C SER A 368 45.25 -6.63 -12.37
N PRO A 369 46.39 -6.85 -13.06
CA PRO A 369 46.98 -5.85 -13.94
C PRO A 369 46.22 -5.70 -15.26
N THR A 370 45.36 -6.67 -15.59
CA THR A 370 44.54 -6.70 -16.81
C THR A 370 43.07 -6.86 -16.41
N GLY A 371 42.13 -6.29 -17.16
CA GLY A 371 40.74 -6.36 -16.73
C GLY A 371 39.76 -5.49 -17.50
N ILE A 372 38.71 -5.10 -16.78
CA ILE A 372 37.59 -4.31 -17.31
C ILE A 372 37.65 -2.92 -16.70
N GLU A 373 37.92 -1.94 -17.55
CA GLU A 373 38.06 -0.54 -17.15
C GLU A 373 36.69 0.03 -16.79
N SER A 374 35.71 -0.19 -17.67
CA SER A 374 34.35 0.28 -17.45
C SER A 374 33.33 -0.56 -18.18
N ILE A 375 32.11 -0.53 -17.64
CA ILE A 375 30.89 -0.95 -18.30
C ILE A 375 29.88 0.19 -18.17
N THR A 376 29.19 0.50 -19.26
CA THR A 376 28.13 1.50 -19.27
C THR A 376 26.90 0.96 -19.99
N VAL A 377 25.75 1.47 -19.58
CA VAL A 377 24.47 1.26 -20.26
C VAL A 377 24.09 2.57 -20.97
N ASP A 378 23.57 2.47 -22.18
CA ASP A 378 23.24 3.63 -23.03
C ASP A 378 22.06 4.45 -22.50
N ALA A 379 21.18 3.83 -21.71
CA ALA A 379 20.05 4.48 -21.05
C ALA A 379 19.90 4.01 -19.59
N PRO A 380 19.44 4.90 -18.68
CA PRO A 380 19.17 4.54 -17.29
C PRO A 380 17.93 3.64 -17.13
N PHE A 381 17.10 3.51 -18.17
CA PHE A 381 15.99 2.57 -18.22
C PHE A 381 15.66 2.18 -19.67
N VAL A 382 15.01 1.02 -19.84
CA VAL A 382 14.56 0.51 -21.14
C VAL A 382 13.14 -0.03 -21.02
N GLU A 383 12.21 0.42 -21.86
CA GLU A 383 10.84 -0.12 -21.91
C GLU A 383 10.82 -1.55 -22.46
N TYR A 384 9.77 -2.30 -22.12
CA TYR A 384 9.53 -3.61 -22.72
C TYR A 384 9.47 -3.56 -24.25
N GLY A 385 10.10 -4.53 -24.90
CA GLY A 385 10.25 -4.58 -26.35
C GLY A 385 11.41 -3.73 -26.88
N GLY A 386 12.08 -2.95 -26.02
CA GLY A 386 13.29 -2.22 -26.34
C GLY A 386 14.55 -3.08 -26.28
N LYS A 387 15.70 -2.45 -26.54
CA LYS A 387 17.03 -3.05 -26.44
C LYS A 387 17.87 -2.25 -25.46
N ALA A 388 18.61 -2.93 -24.59
CA ALA A 388 19.64 -2.32 -23.75
C ALA A 388 20.98 -2.36 -24.50
N GLY A 389 21.59 -1.19 -24.72
CA GLY A 389 22.95 -1.07 -25.24
C GLY A 389 23.95 -1.09 -24.08
N VAL A 390 24.94 -1.97 -24.15
CA VAL A 390 25.99 -2.11 -23.13
C VAL A 390 27.35 -1.87 -23.80
N ALA A 391 28.16 -0.96 -23.27
CA ALA A 391 29.52 -0.73 -23.75
C ALA A 391 30.54 -1.19 -22.71
N VAL A 392 31.58 -1.88 -23.15
CA VAL A 392 32.66 -2.40 -22.29
C VAL A 392 34.00 -1.88 -22.79
N VAL A 393 34.85 -1.45 -21.88
CA VAL A 393 36.24 -1.05 -22.14
C VAL A 393 37.17 -1.92 -21.31
N LEU A 394 38.26 -2.40 -21.93
CA LEU A 394 39.27 -3.24 -21.27
C LEU A 394 40.53 -2.41 -20.96
N HIS A 395 41.26 -2.79 -19.90
CA HIS A 395 42.57 -2.22 -19.53
C HIS A 395 43.65 -3.30 -19.42
N GLY A 396 44.91 -2.86 -19.52
CA GLY A 396 46.08 -3.66 -19.16
C GLY A 396 46.45 -4.74 -20.18
N GLY A 397 46.39 -4.45 -21.49
CA GLY A 397 46.88 -5.39 -22.50
C GLY A 397 48.40 -5.62 -22.45
N PRO A 398 48.93 -6.67 -23.11
CA PRO A 398 48.22 -7.64 -23.95
C PRO A 398 47.54 -8.77 -23.17
N PHE A 399 46.36 -9.20 -23.65
CA PHE A 399 45.61 -10.35 -23.12
C PHE A 399 46.15 -11.68 -23.65
N ALA A 400 45.95 -12.78 -22.91
CA ALA A 400 46.43 -14.09 -23.32
C ALA A 400 45.58 -14.68 -24.47
N PRO A 401 46.17 -15.52 -25.35
CA PRO A 401 45.40 -16.23 -26.38
C PRO A 401 44.31 -17.10 -25.78
N GLY A 402 43.05 -16.87 -26.20
CA GLY A 402 41.88 -17.59 -25.68
C GLY A 402 41.16 -16.89 -24.54
N ASP A 403 41.63 -15.73 -24.06
CA ASP A 403 40.87 -14.90 -23.13
C ASP A 403 39.57 -14.42 -23.77
N THR A 404 38.50 -14.39 -22.99
CA THR A 404 37.17 -13.98 -23.44
C THR A 404 36.54 -12.99 -22.48
N VAL A 405 35.72 -12.10 -22.99
CA VAL A 405 34.85 -11.24 -22.19
C VAL A 405 33.43 -11.77 -22.33
N ARG A 406 32.81 -12.07 -21.19
CA ARG A 406 31.40 -12.39 -21.08
C ARG A 406 30.63 -11.14 -20.70
N VAL A 407 29.66 -10.76 -21.50
CA VAL A 407 28.71 -9.68 -21.17
C VAL A 407 27.34 -10.30 -20.97
N GLN A 408 26.69 -10.00 -19.84
CA GLN A 408 25.45 -10.66 -19.44
C GLN A 408 24.50 -9.72 -18.70
N LEU A 409 23.21 -10.09 -18.67
CA LEU A 409 22.17 -9.37 -17.93
C LEU A 409 21.68 -10.23 -16.76
N ARG A 410 21.81 -9.71 -15.54
CA ARG A 410 21.32 -10.32 -14.30
C ARG A 410 20.10 -9.59 -13.75
N ASP A 411 19.10 -10.35 -13.32
CA ASP A 411 17.90 -9.80 -12.71
C ASP A 411 18.02 -9.65 -11.17
N SER A 412 16.96 -9.14 -10.55
CA SER A 412 16.87 -8.92 -9.09
C SER A 412 16.79 -10.21 -8.28
N PHE A 413 16.46 -11.33 -8.93
CA PHE A 413 16.40 -12.67 -8.32
C PHE A 413 17.73 -13.42 -8.47
N GLY A 414 18.74 -12.78 -9.06
CA GLY A 414 20.07 -13.33 -9.23
C GLY A 414 20.24 -14.19 -10.48
N ARG A 415 19.29 -14.19 -11.43
CA ARG A 415 19.36 -15.01 -12.65
C ARG A 415 20.03 -14.29 -13.80
N VAL A 416 20.88 -14.99 -14.57
CA VAL A 416 21.45 -14.50 -15.83
C VAL A 416 20.51 -14.78 -17.00
N LEU A 417 19.77 -13.77 -17.44
CA LEU A 417 18.72 -13.90 -18.46
C LEU A 417 19.23 -13.77 -19.90
N ALA A 418 20.39 -13.14 -20.08
CA ALA A 418 21.03 -13.00 -21.39
C ALA A 418 22.55 -12.99 -21.23
N ARG A 419 23.27 -13.52 -22.23
CA ARG A 419 24.73 -13.64 -22.20
C ARG A 419 25.31 -13.65 -23.62
N GLN A 420 26.45 -12.99 -23.79
CA GLN A 420 27.30 -13.05 -24.98
C GLN A 420 28.75 -13.21 -24.54
N ASP A 421 29.44 -14.22 -25.07
CA ASP A 421 30.88 -14.40 -24.87
C ASP A 421 31.60 -13.98 -26.17
N VAL A 422 32.61 -13.13 -26.06
CA VAL A 422 33.42 -12.71 -27.21
C VAL A 422 34.90 -12.78 -26.88
N PRO A 423 35.79 -13.00 -27.86
CA PRO A 423 37.22 -12.84 -27.66
C PRO A 423 37.55 -11.41 -27.19
N VAL A 424 38.58 -11.29 -26.35
CA VAL A 424 39.19 -10.00 -25.99
C VAL A 424 39.58 -9.19 -27.22
N TRP A 425 39.56 -7.86 -27.08
CA TRP A 425 39.89 -6.91 -28.16
C TRP A 425 40.92 -5.88 -27.67
N ALA A 426 41.32 -4.95 -28.56
CA ALA A 426 42.29 -3.92 -28.24
C ALA A 426 41.89 -3.14 -26.98
N GLU A 427 42.85 -2.92 -26.07
CA GLU A 427 42.64 -2.13 -24.86
C GLU A 427 42.15 -0.72 -25.17
N SER A 428 41.42 -0.10 -24.24
CA SER A 428 40.86 1.25 -24.37
C SER A 428 39.83 1.47 -25.51
N ALA A 429 39.63 0.51 -26.41
CA ALA A 429 38.57 0.59 -27.42
C ALA A 429 37.23 0.12 -26.82
N PRO A 430 36.17 0.94 -26.81
CA PRO A 430 34.86 0.49 -26.37
C PRO A 430 34.26 -0.50 -27.38
N ARG A 431 33.75 -1.62 -26.89
CA ARG A 431 32.93 -2.56 -27.67
C ARG A 431 31.51 -2.56 -27.15
N THR A 432 30.54 -2.47 -28.06
CA THR A 432 29.12 -2.40 -27.73
C THR A 432 28.42 -3.73 -27.95
N PHE A 433 27.43 -3.98 -27.10
CA PHE A 433 26.58 -5.17 -27.07
C PHE A 433 25.13 -4.70 -27.00
N SER A 434 24.21 -5.52 -27.50
CA SER A 434 22.78 -5.21 -27.47
C SER A 434 22.00 -6.42 -27.01
N PHE A 435 21.08 -6.20 -26.06
CA PHE A 435 20.24 -7.23 -25.46
C PHE A 435 18.77 -6.86 -25.55
N ASP A 436 17.92 -7.82 -25.90
CA ASP A 436 16.46 -7.62 -25.92
C ASP A 436 15.89 -7.60 -24.51
N ILE A 437 14.99 -6.64 -24.24
CA ILE A 437 14.32 -6.47 -22.96
C ILE A 437 12.87 -6.90 -23.06
N GLY A 438 12.51 -7.92 -22.29
CA GLY A 438 11.17 -8.52 -22.29
C GLY A 438 10.43 -8.38 -20.96
N PRO A 439 9.14 -8.79 -20.91
CA PRO A 439 8.31 -8.75 -19.71
C PRO A 439 8.81 -9.65 -18.57
N TRP A 440 9.76 -10.54 -18.85
CA TRP A 440 10.37 -11.46 -17.88
C TRP A 440 11.53 -10.84 -17.08
N CYS A 441 12.01 -9.65 -17.46
CA CYS A 441 13.00 -8.89 -16.69
C CYS A 441 12.37 -8.38 -15.38
N SER A 442 13.17 -8.27 -14.31
CA SER A 442 12.78 -7.50 -13.12
C SER A 442 12.96 -6.00 -13.33
N ILE A 443 12.38 -5.18 -12.45
CA ILE A 443 12.55 -3.73 -12.47
C ILE A 443 14.03 -3.33 -12.44
N LEU A 444 14.81 -3.83 -11.48
CA LEU A 444 16.26 -3.60 -11.47
C LEU A 444 16.95 -4.70 -12.29
N MET A 445 17.73 -4.28 -13.29
CA MET A 445 18.58 -5.15 -14.09
C MET A 445 20.04 -4.70 -13.96
N ARG A 446 20.97 -5.66 -13.94
CA ARG A 446 22.41 -5.43 -13.91
C ARG A 446 23.05 -5.97 -15.18
N ALA A 447 23.70 -5.11 -15.94
CA ALA A 447 24.63 -5.51 -16.99
C ALA A 447 25.97 -5.81 -16.33
N GLU A 448 26.51 -7.00 -16.57
CA GLU A 448 27.78 -7.47 -16.02
C GLU A 448 28.73 -7.75 -17.18
N ALA A 449 29.98 -7.29 -17.07
CA ALA A 449 31.08 -7.73 -17.92
C ALA A 449 32.06 -8.52 -17.05
N VAL A 450 32.47 -9.69 -17.52
CA VAL A 450 33.39 -10.60 -16.84
C VAL A 450 34.51 -10.98 -17.79
N LEU A 451 35.76 -10.63 -17.45
CA LEU A 451 36.91 -11.11 -18.19
C LEU A 451 37.25 -12.53 -17.70
N LEU A 452 37.45 -13.46 -18.61
CA LEU A 452 37.75 -14.86 -18.35
C LEU A 452 39.09 -15.21 -18.99
N SER A 453 39.98 -15.82 -18.20
CA SER A 453 41.26 -16.35 -18.68
C SER A 453 41.42 -17.80 -18.24
N GLY A 454 41.65 -18.71 -19.19
CA GLY A 454 41.67 -20.16 -18.93
C GLY A 454 40.36 -20.69 -18.31
N GLY A 455 39.23 -19.99 -18.52
CA GLY A 455 37.94 -20.29 -17.92
C GLY A 455 37.71 -19.72 -16.50
N ALA A 456 38.73 -19.12 -15.87
CA ALA A 456 38.61 -18.50 -14.55
C ALA A 456 38.27 -17.00 -14.66
N GLU A 457 37.42 -16.49 -13.76
CA GLU A 457 37.07 -15.06 -13.69
C GLU A 457 38.31 -14.22 -13.32
N VAL A 458 38.60 -13.18 -14.12
CA VAL A 458 39.69 -12.22 -13.95
C VAL A 458 39.26 -11.01 -13.16
N GLU A 459 38.25 -10.32 -13.67
CA GLU A 459 37.64 -9.13 -13.07
C GLU A 459 36.17 -9.09 -13.54
N LEU A 460 35.30 -8.54 -12.69
CA LEU A 460 33.92 -8.23 -13.05
C LEU A 460 33.66 -6.75 -12.80
N LYS A 461 32.97 -6.08 -13.73
CA LYS A 461 32.32 -4.78 -13.50
C LYS A 461 30.85 -4.89 -13.85
N GLU A 462 30.02 -4.10 -13.17
CA GLU A 462 28.59 -4.02 -13.44
C GLU A 462 28.08 -2.58 -13.59
N ALA A 463 27.00 -2.42 -14.34
CA ALA A 463 26.19 -1.21 -14.42
C ALA A 463 24.71 -1.59 -14.32
N SER A 464 23.93 -0.80 -13.58
CA SER A 464 22.50 -1.04 -13.41
C SER A 464 21.66 -0.17 -14.33
N PHE A 465 20.52 -0.70 -14.79
CA PHE A 465 19.46 0.03 -15.47
C PHE A 465 18.10 -0.49 -15.01
N LEU A 466 17.05 0.29 -15.26
CA LEU A 466 15.69 -0.07 -14.87
C LEU A 466 14.86 -0.56 -16.06
N VAL A 467 13.92 -1.46 -15.79
CA VAL A 467 12.89 -1.89 -16.74
C VAL A 467 11.51 -1.55 -16.14
N PRO A 468 10.82 -0.52 -16.66
CA PRO A 468 9.60 -0.02 -16.04
C PRO A 468 8.49 -1.07 -15.90
N LYS A 469 8.01 -1.30 -14.67
CA LYS A 469 6.81 -2.10 -14.40
C LYS A 469 5.70 -1.25 -13.83
N ARG A 470 4.59 -1.12 -14.56
CA ARG A 470 3.44 -0.31 -14.15
C ARG A 470 2.38 -1.09 -13.35
N ARG A 471 2.38 -2.44 -13.41
CA ARG A 471 1.45 -3.33 -12.68
C ARG A 471 -0.04 -3.01 -12.86
N ARG A 472 -0.46 -2.56 -14.05
CA ARG A 472 -1.88 -2.30 -14.38
C ARG A 472 -2.55 -3.54 -14.98
N ASN A 473 -3.87 -3.50 -15.15
CA ASN A 473 -4.69 -4.60 -15.69
C ASN A 473 -4.76 -5.86 -14.82
N GLN A 474 -4.37 -5.75 -13.55
CA GLN A 474 -4.42 -6.76 -12.50
C GLN A 474 -4.81 -6.09 -11.19
N PHE A 475 -5.30 -6.86 -10.22
CA PHE A 475 -5.67 -6.36 -8.91
C PHE A 475 -4.41 -6.10 -8.08
N ASN A 476 -4.31 -4.92 -7.46
CA ASN A 476 -3.10 -4.54 -6.73
C ASN A 476 -3.34 -4.38 -5.23
N PHE A 477 -2.29 -4.69 -4.48
CA PHE A 477 -2.15 -4.34 -3.08
C PHE A 477 -1.09 -3.24 -3.00
N VAL A 478 -1.49 -2.05 -2.55
CA VAL A 478 -0.68 -0.83 -2.54
C VAL A 478 -0.38 -0.41 -1.11
N LEU A 479 0.89 -0.12 -0.82
CA LEU A 479 1.32 0.19 0.55
C LEU A 479 1.92 1.61 0.65
N TRP A 480 1.51 2.41 1.63
CA TRP A 480 2.18 3.68 1.93
C TRP A 480 3.59 3.41 2.51
N ALA A 481 4.58 4.26 2.19
CA ALA A 481 5.95 4.32 2.74
C ALA A 481 7.06 3.49 2.07
N ALA A 482 8.21 4.17 1.98
CA ALA A 482 9.54 3.70 1.57
C ALA A 482 10.60 4.49 2.38
N ARG A 483 11.45 3.80 3.16
CA ARG A 483 12.49 4.40 4.04
C ARG A 483 13.88 4.35 3.41
N GLY A 484 14.18 3.30 2.64
CA GLY A 484 15.40 3.10 1.86
C GLY A 484 16.61 2.56 2.63
N ASP A 485 16.45 2.09 3.87
CA ASP A 485 17.55 1.47 4.63
C ASP A 485 17.82 0.02 4.20
N VAL A 486 18.99 -0.50 4.57
CA VAL A 486 19.48 -1.82 4.13
C VAL A 486 18.57 -2.98 4.56
N LEU A 487 17.92 -2.90 5.73
CA LEU A 487 17.03 -3.95 6.22
C LEU A 487 15.65 -3.87 5.58
N GLU A 488 15.29 -2.73 5.00
CA GLU A 488 14.03 -2.57 4.26
C GLU A 488 13.95 -3.54 3.07
N TYR A 489 15.08 -4.02 2.53
CA TYR A 489 15.09 -5.11 1.55
C TYR A 489 14.34 -6.35 2.05
N TYR A 490 14.53 -6.75 3.30
CA TYR A 490 13.83 -7.89 3.89
C TYR A 490 12.36 -7.56 4.22
N ALA A 491 12.05 -6.31 4.53
CA ALA A 491 10.67 -5.85 4.68
C ALA A 491 9.90 -6.01 3.35
N TRP A 492 10.46 -5.55 2.23
CA TRP A 492 9.83 -5.69 0.91
C TRP A 492 9.73 -7.14 0.43
N LYS A 493 10.69 -8.00 0.77
CA LYS A 493 10.55 -9.45 0.55
C LYS A 493 9.35 -10.02 1.31
N LYS A 494 9.24 -9.73 2.62
CA LYS A 494 8.13 -10.20 3.44
C LYS A 494 6.79 -9.68 2.96
N LEU A 495 6.69 -8.40 2.65
CA LEU A 495 5.51 -7.75 2.09
C LEU A 495 5.12 -8.36 0.73
N GLY A 496 6.11 -8.75 -0.06
CA GLY A 496 5.92 -9.47 -1.32
C GLY A 496 5.18 -10.80 -1.17
N GLU A 497 5.38 -11.55 -0.08
CA GLU A 497 4.65 -12.79 0.24
C GLU A 497 3.14 -12.54 0.39
N ALA A 498 2.77 -11.36 0.90
CA ALA A 498 1.40 -10.91 1.07
C ALA A 498 0.84 -10.12 -0.15
N GLY A 499 1.55 -10.11 -1.28
CA GLY A 499 1.10 -9.48 -2.54
C GLY A 499 1.34 -7.98 -2.65
N TRP A 500 1.96 -7.34 -1.66
CA TRP A 500 2.29 -5.92 -1.69
C TRP A 500 3.48 -5.67 -2.62
N LYS A 501 3.17 -5.46 -3.90
CA LYS A 501 4.15 -5.24 -4.98
C LYS A 501 4.06 -3.85 -5.61
N THR A 502 3.28 -2.97 -5.01
CA THR A 502 3.17 -1.55 -5.38
C THR A 502 3.21 -0.69 -4.12
N THR A 503 3.93 0.43 -4.15
CA THR A 503 4.01 1.34 -2.99
C THR A 503 3.76 2.78 -3.37
N LEU A 504 3.06 3.51 -2.51
CA LEU A 504 2.96 4.96 -2.54
C LEU A 504 4.06 5.56 -1.65
N GLY A 505 4.97 6.31 -2.27
CA GLY A 505 6.14 6.87 -1.61
C GLY A 505 7.29 7.15 -2.58
N GLY A 506 8.47 7.43 -2.03
CA GLY A 506 9.66 7.69 -2.85
C GLY A 506 10.17 6.42 -3.56
N CYS A 507 10.63 6.58 -4.79
CA CYS A 507 11.42 5.55 -5.49
C CYS A 507 12.72 5.24 -4.72
N GLY A 508 13.09 3.96 -4.63
CA GLY A 508 14.29 3.53 -3.93
C GLY A 508 14.84 2.20 -4.45
N ASP A 509 16.13 2.00 -4.22
CA ASP A 509 16.87 0.86 -4.77
C ASP A 509 16.40 -0.48 -4.18
N ALA A 510 15.97 -0.50 -2.90
CA ALA A 510 15.43 -1.69 -2.24
C ALA A 510 14.11 -2.14 -2.90
N GLN A 511 13.22 -1.20 -3.22
CA GLN A 511 11.95 -1.44 -3.92
C GLN A 511 12.23 -2.01 -5.30
N ALA A 512 13.13 -1.38 -6.07
CA ALA A 512 13.50 -1.84 -7.41
C ALA A 512 14.10 -3.25 -7.39
N ALA A 513 14.98 -3.55 -6.42
CA ALA A 513 15.57 -4.86 -6.19
C ALA A 513 14.57 -5.92 -5.68
N CYS A 514 13.39 -5.52 -5.21
CA CYS A 514 12.30 -6.42 -4.83
C CYS A 514 11.18 -6.49 -5.89
N ASP A 515 11.43 -5.94 -7.08
CA ASP A 515 10.49 -5.83 -8.19
C ASP A 515 9.21 -5.05 -7.82
N VAL A 516 9.29 -4.06 -6.92
CA VAL A 516 8.15 -3.27 -6.45
C VAL A 516 7.94 -2.03 -7.33
N SER A 517 6.72 -1.85 -7.83
CA SER A 517 6.30 -0.67 -8.60
C SER A 517 5.97 0.52 -7.69
N VAL A 518 6.01 1.74 -8.22
CA VAL A 518 5.82 2.95 -7.42
C VAL A 518 4.56 3.73 -7.82
N ILE A 519 3.97 4.39 -6.84
CA ILE A 519 3.04 5.51 -6.95
C ILE A 519 3.76 6.68 -6.31
N GLN A 520 4.01 7.72 -7.09
CA GLN A 520 4.77 8.86 -6.60
C GLN A 520 3.82 10.01 -6.34
N GLU A 521 3.75 10.43 -5.07
CA GLU A 521 3.09 11.66 -4.67
C GLU A 521 3.91 12.84 -5.18
N ALA A 522 3.35 13.59 -6.12
CA ALA A 522 3.99 14.73 -6.74
C ALA A 522 3.76 16.02 -5.96
N THR A 523 2.59 16.14 -5.33
CA THR A 523 2.14 17.27 -4.53
C THR A 523 0.93 16.85 -3.69
N ARG A 524 0.44 17.74 -2.83
CA ARG A 524 -0.87 17.63 -2.16
C ARG A 524 -1.68 18.88 -2.45
N ILE A 525 -2.74 18.75 -3.24
CA ILE A 525 -3.61 19.89 -3.60
C ILE A 525 -4.60 20.16 -2.46
N VAL A 526 -4.39 21.27 -1.76
CA VAL A 526 -5.25 21.74 -0.66
C VAL A 526 -5.82 23.12 -0.96
N GLU A 527 -6.97 23.44 -0.36
CA GLU A 527 -7.54 24.79 -0.35
C GLU A 527 -6.99 25.57 0.85
N GLU A 528 -5.76 26.06 0.74
CA GLU A 528 -5.13 26.93 1.74
C GLU A 528 -4.96 28.35 1.19
N HIS A 529 -5.41 29.37 1.94
CA HIS A 529 -5.28 30.77 1.55
C HIS A 529 -4.27 31.52 2.42
N ASP A 530 -3.68 32.57 1.86
CA ASP A 530 -2.99 33.60 2.64
C ASP A 530 -3.99 34.57 3.31
N LYS A 531 -3.45 35.55 4.05
CA LYS A 531 -4.25 36.56 4.76
C LYS A 531 -5.09 37.44 3.82
N ASP A 532 -4.75 37.48 2.54
CA ASP A 532 -5.41 38.30 1.52
C ASP A 532 -6.44 37.46 0.72
N GLY A 533 -6.67 36.21 1.11
CA GLY A 533 -7.63 35.30 0.48
C GLY A 533 -7.13 34.69 -0.83
N VAL A 534 -5.82 34.77 -1.11
CA VAL A 534 -5.19 34.17 -2.30
C VAL A 534 -4.72 32.77 -1.97
N MET A 535 -4.96 31.83 -2.90
CA MET A 535 -4.56 30.42 -2.77
C MET A 535 -3.04 30.29 -2.62
N LYS A 536 -2.57 29.39 -1.76
CA LYS A 536 -1.16 28.99 -1.61
C LYS A 536 -0.86 27.68 -2.35
N PRO A 537 0.38 27.47 -2.83
CA PRO A 537 1.48 28.44 -2.83
C PRO A 537 1.31 29.57 -3.86
N LEU A 538 0.29 29.48 -4.72
CA LEU A 538 -0.12 30.52 -5.67
C LEU A 538 -1.58 30.36 -6.10
N CYS A 539 -2.13 31.38 -6.75
CA CYS A 539 -3.38 31.25 -7.50
C CYS A 539 -3.22 30.26 -8.67
N TRP A 540 -4.10 29.25 -8.75
CA TRP A 540 -4.07 28.22 -9.80
C TRP A 540 -4.31 28.76 -11.22
N ASN A 541 -4.82 30.00 -11.34
CA ASN A 541 -5.10 30.68 -12.61
C ASN A 541 -4.10 31.81 -12.93
N GLU A 542 -3.01 31.95 -12.17
CA GLU A 542 -1.97 32.94 -12.44
C GLU A 542 -0.95 32.40 -13.45
N GLU A 543 -0.94 32.95 -14.66
CA GLU A 543 0.04 32.61 -15.70
C GLU A 543 1.17 33.65 -15.79
N PRO A 544 2.41 33.23 -16.09
CA PRO A 544 2.86 31.84 -16.36
C PRO A 544 3.14 31.00 -15.11
N LYS A 545 3.05 31.59 -13.90
CA LYS A 545 3.55 30.98 -12.65
C LYS A 545 2.97 29.60 -12.34
N SER A 546 1.67 29.39 -12.58
CA SER A 546 1.02 28.09 -12.35
C SER A 546 1.54 27.01 -13.29
N THR A 547 1.80 27.34 -14.56
CA THR A 547 2.40 26.41 -15.52
C THR A 547 3.83 26.04 -15.09
N GLU A 548 4.61 27.02 -14.64
CA GLU A 548 5.98 26.79 -14.16
C GLU A 548 6.02 25.95 -12.87
N TYR A 549 5.08 26.19 -11.96
CA TYR A 549 4.92 25.40 -10.73
C TYR A 549 4.62 23.93 -11.04
N ILE A 550 3.64 23.66 -11.91
CA ILE A 550 3.29 22.29 -12.33
C ILE A 550 4.49 21.61 -12.97
N ARG A 551 5.15 22.27 -13.95
CA ARG A 551 6.33 21.74 -14.63
C ARG A 551 7.44 21.36 -13.64
N GLY A 552 7.75 22.25 -12.68
CA GLY A 552 8.79 22.01 -11.68
C GLY A 552 8.47 20.86 -10.71
N LEU A 553 7.20 20.51 -10.51
CA LEU A 553 6.80 19.32 -9.76
C LEU A 553 6.87 18.05 -10.60
N VAL A 554 6.42 18.10 -11.86
CA VAL A 554 6.43 16.97 -12.79
C VAL A 554 7.86 16.54 -13.14
N GLU A 555 8.77 17.48 -13.41
CA GLU A 555 10.17 17.19 -13.75
C GLU A 555 10.91 16.42 -12.63
N LYS A 556 10.51 16.62 -11.36
CA LYS A 556 11.07 15.87 -10.22
C LYS A 556 10.67 14.38 -10.21
N GLN A 557 9.68 13.98 -11.02
CA GLN A 557 9.17 12.61 -11.06
C GLN A 557 9.88 11.71 -12.09
N GLN A 558 10.95 12.22 -12.71
CA GLN A 558 11.82 11.46 -13.62
C GLN A 558 12.32 10.12 -13.02
N PRO A 559 12.76 10.04 -11.75
CA PRO A 559 13.16 8.75 -11.16
C PRO A 559 12.01 7.72 -11.11
N ALA A 560 10.82 8.12 -10.67
CA ALA A 560 9.65 7.23 -10.62
C ALA A 560 9.27 6.71 -12.01
N ARG A 561 9.33 7.57 -13.03
CA ARG A 561 9.12 7.19 -14.44
C ARG A 561 10.04 6.05 -14.91
N ARG A 562 11.31 6.05 -14.48
CA ARG A 562 12.30 5.04 -14.87
C ARG A 562 12.02 3.68 -14.23
N GLN A 563 11.46 3.66 -13.03
CA GLN A 563 11.10 2.43 -12.32
C GLN A 563 9.76 1.84 -12.79
N GLY A 564 8.87 2.71 -13.31
CA GLY A 564 7.53 2.35 -13.73
C GLY A 564 6.49 2.76 -12.67
N THR A 565 5.60 3.66 -13.08
CA THR A 565 4.62 4.27 -12.21
C THR A 565 3.23 3.64 -12.40
N PHE A 566 2.64 3.10 -11.33
CA PHE A 566 1.25 2.62 -11.36
C PHE A 566 0.29 3.78 -11.60
N ALA A 567 0.40 4.85 -10.81
CA ALA A 567 -0.24 6.15 -11.02
C ALA A 567 0.62 7.29 -10.43
N TYR A 568 0.45 8.51 -10.94
CA TYR A 568 1.03 9.74 -10.39
C TYR A 568 -0.01 10.41 -9.50
N SER A 569 0.32 10.56 -8.22
CA SER A 569 -0.59 11.11 -7.22
C SER A 569 -0.43 12.64 -7.11
N LEU A 570 -1.57 13.32 -7.01
CA LEU A 570 -1.72 14.74 -6.66
C LEU A 570 -2.04 14.94 -5.17
N GLY A 571 -1.87 13.87 -4.39
CA GLY A 571 -1.82 13.85 -2.93
C GLY A 571 -3.01 13.19 -2.27
N ASP A 572 -2.75 12.79 -1.03
CA ASP A 572 -3.73 12.26 -0.10
C ASP A 572 -4.39 13.38 0.73
N GLU A 573 -5.65 13.17 1.12
CA GLU A 573 -6.41 14.11 1.98
C GLU A 573 -6.35 15.58 1.50
N GLY A 574 -6.47 15.77 0.19
CA GLY A 574 -6.53 17.08 -0.45
C GLY A 574 -7.92 17.72 -0.36
N THR A 575 -8.26 18.50 -1.37
CA THR A 575 -9.60 19.08 -1.56
C THR A 575 -10.22 18.63 -2.88
N THR A 576 -11.55 18.60 -2.95
CA THR A 576 -12.33 18.38 -4.18
C THR A 576 -12.93 19.66 -4.76
N LYS A 577 -12.62 20.81 -4.16
CA LYS A 577 -12.98 22.15 -4.65
C LYS A 577 -11.94 23.17 -4.23
N GLY A 578 -11.74 24.23 -5.01
CA GLY A 578 -10.88 25.31 -4.59
C GLY A 578 -10.94 26.52 -5.50
N CYS A 579 -11.04 27.70 -4.90
CA CYS A 579 -10.93 28.97 -5.62
C CYS A 579 -10.45 30.07 -4.67
N CYS A 580 -10.07 31.22 -5.21
CA CYS A 580 -9.58 32.34 -4.41
C CYS A 580 -10.09 33.68 -4.95
N VAL A 581 -9.68 34.77 -4.31
CA VAL A 581 -10.06 36.14 -4.66
C VAL A 581 -9.03 36.87 -5.51
N HIS A 582 -7.95 36.19 -5.92
CA HIS A 582 -6.95 36.76 -6.81
C HIS A 582 -7.61 37.25 -8.12
N PRO A 583 -7.20 38.40 -8.69
CA PRO A 583 -7.85 38.97 -9.87
C PRO A 583 -7.98 38.00 -11.06
N THR A 584 -6.96 37.16 -11.30
CA THR A 584 -7.01 36.15 -12.37
C THR A 584 -8.02 35.03 -12.09
N CYS A 585 -8.21 34.65 -10.83
CA CYS A 585 -9.20 33.66 -10.43
C CYS A 585 -10.63 34.21 -10.58
N LEU A 586 -10.86 35.47 -10.21
CA LEU A 586 -12.14 36.15 -10.45
C LEU A 586 -12.43 36.34 -11.95
N ALA A 587 -11.42 36.66 -12.75
CA ALA A 587 -11.56 36.72 -14.20
C ALA A 587 -11.96 35.34 -14.79
N MET A 588 -11.36 34.25 -14.30
CA MET A 588 -11.77 32.89 -14.70
C MET A 588 -13.18 32.53 -14.22
N TYR A 589 -13.59 33.00 -13.04
CA TYR A 589 -14.97 32.82 -12.57
C TYR A 589 -15.97 33.52 -13.50
N ARG A 590 -15.69 34.75 -13.94
CA ARG A 590 -16.54 35.47 -14.91
C ARG A 590 -16.66 34.74 -16.24
N LYS A 591 -15.54 34.22 -16.77
CA LYS A 591 -15.55 33.40 -17.98
C LYS A 591 -16.36 32.12 -17.82
N TYR A 592 -16.24 31.46 -16.67
CA TYR A 592 -17.06 30.30 -16.36
C TYR A 592 -18.56 30.68 -16.37
N LEU A 593 -18.95 31.76 -15.71
CA LEU A 593 -20.34 32.24 -15.71
C LEU A 593 -20.85 32.60 -17.11
N GLU A 594 -20.01 33.23 -17.94
CA GLU A 594 -20.33 33.50 -19.34
C GLU A 594 -20.62 32.22 -20.12
N GLN A 595 -19.83 31.16 -19.92
CA GLN A 595 -20.10 29.84 -20.53
C GLN A 595 -21.40 29.20 -20.01
N GLN A 596 -21.71 29.39 -18.73
CA GLN A 596 -22.90 28.80 -18.11
C GLN A 596 -24.19 29.50 -18.54
N TYR A 597 -24.18 30.84 -18.66
CA TYR A 597 -25.39 31.63 -18.93
C TYR A 597 -25.51 32.11 -20.38
N GLY A 598 -24.40 32.21 -21.11
CA GLY A 598 -24.30 32.78 -22.45
C GLY A 598 -24.47 34.31 -22.50
N THR A 599 -25.40 34.87 -21.73
CA THR A 599 -25.64 36.33 -21.65
C THR A 599 -25.79 36.80 -20.20
N VAL A 600 -25.34 38.02 -19.89
CA VAL A 600 -25.47 38.61 -18.55
C VAL A 600 -26.94 38.79 -18.15
N ALA A 601 -27.85 38.98 -19.12
CA ALA A 601 -29.28 39.07 -18.86
C ALA A 601 -29.84 37.78 -18.25
N ARG A 602 -29.38 36.60 -18.70
CA ARG A 602 -29.78 35.30 -18.11
C ARG A 602 -29.20 35.12 -16.71
N LEU A 603 -27.95 35.53 -16.48
CA LEU A 603 -27.37 35.55 -15.14
C LEU A 603 -28.17 36.45 -14.20
N ASN A 604 -28.47 37.67 -14.62
CA ASN A 604 -29.28 38.62 -13.85
C ASN A 604 -30.66 38.07 -13.49
N ALA A 605 -31.33 37.40 -14.44
CA ALA A 605 -32.61 36.73 -14.18
C ALA A 605 -32.50 35.54 -13.21
N SER A 606 -31.34 34.87 -13.17
CA SER A 606 -31.07 33.76 -12.24
C SER A 606 -30.73 34.27 -10.84
N TRP A 607 -29.84 35.25 -10.73
CA TRP A 607 -29.29 35.77 -9.48
C TRP A 607 -30.11 36.90 -8.86
N SER A 608 -31.11 37.43 -9.58
CA SER A 608 -31.83 38.66 -9.21
C SER A 608 -30.89 39.86 -9.06
N THR A 609 -30.07 40.10 -10.10
CA THR A 609 -29.06 41.18 -10.17
C THR A 609 -29.25 42.06 -11.40
N GLU A 610 -28.46 43.15 -11.52
CA GLU A 610 -28.57 44.14 -12.61
C GLU A 610 -27.21 44.48 -13.27
N TYR A 611 -26.32 43.50 -13.41
CA TYR A 611 -25.01 43.70 -14.06
C TYR A 611 -25.16 44.04 -15.55
N LYS A 612 -24.37 45.00 -16.06
CA LYS A 612 -24.37 45.40 -17.48
C LYS A 612 -23.52 44.49 -18.36
N SER A 613 -22.52 43.84 -17.78
CA SER A 613 -21.65 42.86 -18.43
C SER A 613 -21.10 41.86 -17.41
N PHE A 614 -20.49 40.76 -17.89
CA PHE A 614 -19.83 39.80 -17.00
C PHE A 614 -18.62 40.40 -16.26
N ASP A 615 -17.99 41.46 -16.79
CA ASP A 615 -16.85 42.13 -16.15
C ASP A 615 -17.23 42.83 -14.83
N GLU A 616 -18.49 43.27 -14.70
CA GLU A 616 -19.01 43.88 -13.47
C GLU A 616 -19.30 42.86 -12.37
N VAL A 617 -19.38 41.57 -12.69
CA VAL A 617 -19.70 40.52 -11.71
C VAL A 617 -18.55 40.40 -10.70
N ASN A 618 -18.84 40.50 -9.40
CA ASN A 618 -17.88 40.32 -8.32
C ASN A 618 -18.55 39.60 -7.15
N LEU A 619 -17.77 39.19 -6.14
CA LEU A 619 -18.28 38.55 -4.92
C LEU A 619 -19.16 39.50 -4.09
N LEU A 620 -20.10 38.95 -3.32
CA LEU A 620 -21.01 39.73 -2.46
C LEU A 620 -20.23 40.40 -1.33
N ASP A 621 -19.32 39.62 -0.74
CA ASP A 621 -18.31 40.06 0.20
C ASP A 621 -16.97 39.44 -0.25
N PRO A 622 -15.93 40.24 -0.55
CA PRO A 622 -14.61 39.71 -0.88
C PRO A 622 -13.98 38.83 0.21
N LYS A 623 -14.45 38.90 1.45
CA LYS A 623 -14.01 38.02 2.56
C LYS A 623 -14.74 36.67 2.57
N ASP A 624 -15.82 36.53 1.82
CA ASP A 624 -16.57 35.28 1.65
C ASP A 624 -16.28 34.69 0.28
N GLY A 625 -15.11 34.07 0.15
CA GLY A 625 -14.62 33.50 -1.11
C GLY A 625 -15.50 32.39 -1.71
N MET A 626 -16.46 31.85 -0.94
CA MET A 626 -17.36 30.76 -1.34
C MET A 626 -18.84 31.17 -1.39
N GLU A 627 -19.16 32.46 -1.23
CA GLU A 627 -20.53 32.99 -1.28
C GLU A 627 -21.48 32.33 -0.25
N ASN A 628 -20.98 31.87 0.89
CA ASN A 628 -21.80 31.22 1.93
C ASN A 628 -22.91 32.14 2.47
N ALA A 629 -22.69 33.45 2.51
CA ALA A 629 -23.70 34.43 2.89
C ALA A 629 -24.89 34.44 1.90
N ALA A 630 -24.67 34.11 0.62
CA ALA A 630 -25.74 34.01 -0.37
C ALA A 630 -26.67 32.81 -0.08
N ALA A 631 -26.15 31.68 0.41
CA ALA A 631 -26.96 30.55 0.84
C ALA A 631 -27.90 30.89 2.01
N GLN A 632 -27.51 31.83 2.88
CA GLN A 632 -28.31 32.26 4.03
C GLN A 632 -29.33 33.34 3.68
N LYS A 633 -29.03 34.21 2.70
CA LYS A 633 -29.82 35.39 2.36
C LYS A 633 -30.85 35.17 1.24
N GLY A 634 -30.87 33.99 0.61
CA GLY A 634 -31.83 33.66 -0.45
C GLY A 634 -31.33 33.62 -1.91
N PRO A 635 -30.23 34.28 -2.33
CA PRO A 635 -29.73 34.13 -3.71
C PRO A 635 -28.97 32.81 -3.89
N PHE A 636 -29.69 31.69 -3.84
CA PHE A 636 -29.12 30.34 -3.94
C PHE A 636 -28.35 30.08 -5.25
N PRO A 637 -28.79 30.55 -6.43
CA PRO A 637 -28.04 30.37 -7.67
C PRO A 637 -26.65 30.97 -7.65
N ARG A 638 -26.51 32.14 -7.01
CA ARG A 638 -25.23 32.81 -6.82
C ARG A 638 -24.27 31.99 -5.98
N TRP A 639 -24.77 31.44 -4.88
CA TRP A 639 -23.98 30.54 -4.03
C TRP A 639 -23.59 29.27 -4.79
N TYR A 640 -24.56 28.61 -5.44
CA TYR A 640 -24.32 27.36 -6.14
C TYR A 640 -23.30 27.52 -7.27
N ASP A 641 -23.42 28.58 -8.07
CA ASP A 641 -22.46 28.86 -9.16
C ASP A 641 -21.03 29.01 -8.65
N ARG A 642 -20.84 29.56 -7.44
CA ARG A 642 -19.53 29.62 -6.80
C ARG A 642 -19.05 28.25 -6.34
N GLN A 643 -19.93 27.41 -5.78
CA GLN A 643 -19.60 26.03 -5.40
C GLN A 643 -19.23 25.16 -6.61
N ALA A 644 -19.96 25.31 -7.72
CA ALA A 644 -19.70 24.61 -8.98
C ALA A 644 -18.41 25.10 -9.62
N PHE A 645 -18.17 26.43 -9.67
CA PHE A 645 -16.92 27.00 -10.16
C PHE A 645 -15.71 26.49 -9.37
N ALA A 646 -15.78 26.40 -8.03
CA ALA A 646 -14.66 25.93 -7.22
C ALA A 646 -14.25 24.47 -7.56
N ARG A 647 -15.23 23.61 -7.86
CA ARG A 647 -14.99 22.21 -8.28
C ARG A 647 -14.45 22.15 -9.71
N TRP A 648 -15.05 22.93 -10.61
CA TRP A 648 -14.55 23.08 -11.98
C TRP A 648 -13.11 23.62 -12.02
N ASN A 649 -12.79 24.59 -11.18
CA ASN A 649 -11.48 25.22 -11.11
C ASN A 649 -10.40 24.24 -10.62
N LEU A 650 -10.70 23.45 -9.59
CA LEU A 650 -9.83 22.36 -9.16
C LEU A 650 -9.62 21.35 -10.29
N ALA A 651 -10.69 20.88 -10.92
CA ALA A 651 -10.60 19.87 -11.96
C ALA A 651 -9.75 20.33 -13.15
N ASN A 652 -9.88 21.60 -13.57
CA ASN A 652 -9.01 22.17 -14.60
C ASN A 652 -7.54 22.24 -14.15
N PHE A 653 -7.27 22.57 -12.89
CA PHE A 653 -5.92 22.56 -12.35
C PHE A 653 -5.33 21.14 -12.35
N CYS A 654 -6.10 20.13 -11.92
CA CYS A 654 -5.71 18.72 -12.01
C CYS A 654 -5.49 18.26 -13.45
N HIS A 655 -6.32 18.69 -14.40
CA HIS A 655 -6.17 18.36 -15.82
C HIS A 655 -4.84 18.87 -16.39
N ARG A 656 -4.37 20.04 -15.96
CA ARG A 656 -3.05 20.56 -16.34
C ARG A 656 -1.90 19.67 -15.84
N PHE A 657 -2.03 19.06 -14.67
CA PHE A 657 -1.09 18.03 -14.23
C PHE A 657 -1.16 16.78 -15.09
N VAL A 658 -2.37 16.31 -15.44
CA VAL A 658 -2.55 15.15 -16.33
C VAL A 658 -1.81 15.36 -17.66
N GLU A 659 -1.97 16.51 -18.30
CA GLU A 659 -1.30 16.83 -19.56
C GLU A 659 0.23 16.97 -19.39
N ALA A 660 0.69 17.61 -18.31
CA ALA A 660 2.12 17.72 -18.02
C ALA A 660 2.76 16.35 -17.76
N PHE A 661 2.08 15.46 -17.03
CA PHE A 661 2.55 14.09 -16.81
C PHE A 661 2.52 13.24 -18.08
N LYS A 662 1.54 13.41 -18.98
CA LYS A 662 1.56 12.76 -20.30
C LYS A 662 2.78 13.17 -21.14
N GLY A 663 3.25 14.40 -20.98
CA GLY A 663 4.50 14.86 -21.58
C GLY A 663 5.76 14.16 -21.03
N LEU A 664 5.75 13.77 -19.75
CA LEU A 664 6.83 13.00 -19.10
C LEU A 664 6.72 11.49 -19.39
N ASP A 665 5.52 10.94 -19.29
CA ASP A 665 5.16 9.55 -19.54
C ASP A 665 3.92 9.48 -20.43
N PRO A 666 4.04 9.06 -21.70
CA PRO A 666 2.87 8.87 -22.56
C PRO A 666 1.82 7.89 -22.01
N GLN A 667 2.21 7.06 -21.04
CA GLN A 667 1.31 6.14 -20.32
C GLN A 667 0.92 6.65 -18.92
N ALA A 668 1.05 7.95 -18.63
CA ALA A 668 0.69 8.50 -17.33
C ALA A 668 -0.79 8.24 -16.99
N ILE A 669 -1.03 7.78 -15.76
CA ILE A 669 -2.31 7.86 -15.09
C ILE A 669 -2.11 8.80 -13.91
N THR A 670 -2.94 9.83 -13.79
CA THR A 670 -2.76 10.94 -12.86
C THR A 670 -4.08 11.29 -12.19
N GLY A 671 -4.03 11.54 -10.88
CA GLY A 671 -5.20 11.75 -10.03
C GLY A 671 -4.83 11.90 -8.56
N PHE A 672 -5.78 11.70 -7.65
CA PHE A 672 -5.57 11.83 -6.20
C PHE A 672 -6.32 10.76 -5.41
N GLU A 673 -5.90 10.59 -4.15
CA GLU A 673 -6.36 9.56 -3.22
C GLU A 673 -6.79 10.18 -1.88
N GLY A 674 -7.47 9.38 -1.05
CA GLY A 674 -7.98 9.76 0.28
C GLY A 674 -8.80 11.04 0.31
N THR A 675 -9.35 11.44 -0.84
CA THR A 675 -9.98 12.76 -1.03
C THR A 675 -11.29 12.60 -1.76
N GLY A 676 -12.35 13.16 -1.17
CA GLY A 676 -13.70 13.18 -1.72
C GLY A 676 -14.66 12.17 -1.09
N GLY A 677 -15.93 12.24 -1.51
CA GLY A 677 -17.06 11.50 -0.99
C GLY A 677 -18.39 11.98 -1.58
N PHE A 678 -19.45 11.96 -0.77
CA PHE A 678 -20.75 12.45 -1.20
C PHE A 678 -20.76 14.00 -1.34
N GLY A 679 -21.35 14.52 -2.43
CA GLY A 679 -21.41 15.96 -2.68
C GLY A 679 -20.26 16.53 -3.53
N ASP A 680 -19.46 15.65 -4.13
CA ASP A 680 -18.44 15.99 -5.11
C ASP A 680 -18.97 15.98 -6.55
N ASP A 681 -18.26 16.66 -7.43
CA ASP A 681 -18.60 16.69 -8.86
C ASP A 681 -17.94 15.52 -9.59
N TYR A 682 -18.58 14.35 -9.52
CA TYR A 682 -18.10 13.12 -10.14
C TYR A 682 -17.88 13.28 -11.66
N ASP A 683 -18.80 13.93 -12.35
CA ASP A 683 -18.72 14.12 -13.80
C ASP A 683 -17.50 14.96 -14.18
N THR A 684 -17.28 16.07 -13.47
CA THR A 684 -16.15 16.97 -13.75
C THR A 684 -14.82 16.37 -13.34
N ILE A 685 -14.73 15.72 -12.16
CA ILE A 685 -13.47 15.11 -11.68
C ILE A 685 -13.04 13.96 -12.61
N LEU A 686 -13.96 13.06 -12.96
CA LEU A 686 -13.65 11.90 -13.82
C LEU A 686 -13.34 12.29 -15.27
N ALA A 687 -13.85 13.43 -15.74
CA ALA A 687 -13.46 13.98 -17.03
C ALA A 687 -12.05 14.60 -17.01
N ALA A 688 -11.63 15.13 -15.86
CA ALA A 688 -10.35 15.82 -15.72
C ALA A 688 -9.18 14.90 -15.34
N THR A 689 -9.43 13.82 -14.58
CA THR A 689 -8.40 12.90 -14.08
C THR A 689 -8.55 11.50 -14.67
N THR A 690 -7.53 10.66 -14.50
CA THR A 690 -7.51 9.25 -14.94
C THR A 690 -7.43 8.27 -13.76
N PHE A 691 -7.37 8.81 -12.54
CA PHE A 691 -7.30 8.10 -11.28
C PHE A 691 -8.05 8.91 -10.22
N TRP A 692 -8.85 8.25 -9.38
CA TRP A 692 -9.46 8.87 -8.21
C TRP A 692 -9.83 7.79 -7.19
N SER A 693 -9.38 7.96 -5.96
CA SER A 693 -9.51 6.97 -4.88
C SER A 693 -9.96 7.65 -3.57
N PRO A 694 -11.26 7.92 -3.36
CA PRO A 694 -11.74 8.51 -2.11
C PRO A 694 -11.57 7.56 -0.91
N TYR A 695 -11.87 8.03 0.31
CA TYR A 695 -12.02 7.13 1.46
C TYR A 695 -13.34 6.34 1.38
N PRO A 696 -13.43 5.16 2.03
CA PRO A 696 -14.63 4.34 2.02
C PRO A 696 -15.88 5.11 2.43
N SER A 697 -16.84 5.21 1.52
CA SER A 697 -18.11 5.90 1.74
C SER A 697 -19.15 5.46 0.72
N ILE A 698 -20.34 6.07 0.73
CA ILE A 698 -21.30 5.89 -0.37
C ILE A 698 -20.75 6.37 -1.73
N GLY A 699 -19.72 7.22 -1.72
CA GLY A 699 -19.05 7.66 -2.93
C GLY A 699 -18.49 6.52 -3.77
N ASP A 700 -18.17 5.36 -3.16
CA ASP A 700 -17.71 4.18 -3.90
C ASP A 700 -18.78 3.60 -4.83
N ASP A 701 -20.04 3.62 -4.40
CA ASP A 701 -21.17 3.18 -5.24
C ASP A 701 -21.47 4.15 -6.37
N ILE A 702 -21.30 5.44 -6.14
CA ILE A 702 -21.40 6.46 -7.18
C ILE A 702 -20.26 6.25 -8.17
N LEU A 703 -19.01 6.23 -7.68
CA LEU A 703 -17.79 6.09 -8.48
C LEU A 703 -17.82 4.83 -9.34
N ARG A 704 -18.17 3.67 -8.80
CA ARG A 704 -18.22 2.43 -9.58
C ARG A 704 -19.29 2.45 -10.68
N GLY A 705 -20.40 3.15 -10.46
CA GLY A 705 -21.49 3.25 -11.43
C GLY A 705 -21.19 4.17 -12.62
N VAL A 706 -20.28 5.14 -12.43
CA VAL A 706 -20.10 6.28 -13.34
C VAL A 706 -18.69 6.38 -13.93
N ALA A 707 -17.66 5.90 -13.23
CA ALA A 707 -16.29 5.87 -13.74
C ALA A 707 -16.16 4.88 -14.89
N LYS A 708 -15.32 5.21 -15.87
CA LYS A 708 -14.96 4.26 -16.91
C LYS A 708 -14.11 3.16 -16.29
N ARG A 709 -14.18 1.96 -16.89
CA ARG A 709 -13.41 0.81 -16.40
C ARG A 709 -11.90 1.05 -16.39
N GLU A 710 -11.39 1.90 -17.28
CA GLU A 710 -9.96 2.27 -17.31
C GLU A 710 -9.50 3.17 -16.15
N HIS A 711 -10.42 3.81 -15.42
CA HIS A 711 -10.08 4.60 -14.23
C HIS A 711 -9.67 3.67 -13.09
N ILE A 712 -8.52 3.97 -12.50
CA ILE A 712 -8.08 3.29 -11.28
C ILE A 712 -8.93 3.81 -10.11
N ARG A 713 -9.56 2.88 -9.40
CA ARG A 713 -10.37 3.12 -8.19
C ARG A 713 -9.80 2.32 -7.03
N ALA A 714 -9.76 2.91 -5.85
CA ALA A 714 -9.28 2.25 -4.65
C ALA A 714 -9.79 2.96 -3.39
N ASN A 715 -9.44 2.42 -2.23
CA ASN A 715 -9.59 3.09 -0.95
C ASN A 715 -8.39 2.75 -0.03
N TRP A 716 -8.07 3.65 0.90
CA TRP A 716 -7.17 3.37 2.03
C TRP A 716 -7.83 2.48 3.09
N MET A 717 -7.00 1.73 3.83
CA MET A 717 -7.33 0.97 5.03
C MET A 717 -6.09 0.77 5.92
N GLY A 718 -6.20 -0.03 6.98
CA GLY A 718 -5.12 -0.27 7.96
C GLY A 718 -5.34 0.39 9.32
N TYR A 719 -6.56 0.89 9.56
CA TYR A 719 -6.92 1.65 10.76
C TYR A 719 -7.60 0.80 11.85
N HIS A 720 -7.34 -0.51 11.86
CA HIS A 720 -7.84 -1.46 12.86
C HIS A 720 -6.74 -2.44 13.25
N LYS A 721 -6.76 -2.95 14.49
CA LYS A 721 -5.75 -3.90 15.00
C LYS A 721 -6.27 -5.34 14.99
N GLN A 722 -7.58 -5.53 14.87
CA GLN A 722 -8.21 -6.85 14.79
C GLN A 722 -8.43 -7.30 13.34
N ALA A 723 -8.38 -8.61 13.12
CA ALA A 723 -8.53 -9.19 11.77
C ALA A 723 -9.92 -8.92 11.17
N ASP A 724 -11.00 -9.00 11.96
CA ASP A 724 -12.37 -8.94 11.43
C ASP A 724 -12.71 -7.59 10.77
N PRO A 725 -12.47 -6.42 11.39
CA PRO A 725 -12.63 -5.13 10.73
C PRO A 725 -11.77 -4.98 9.47
N LEU A 726 -10.49 -5.39 9.53
CA LEU A 726 -9.57 -5.32 8.40
C LEU A 726 -10.05 -6.16 7.21
N ILE A 727 -10.57 -7.36 7.49
CA ILE A 727 -11.13 -8.25 6.48
C ILE A 727 -12.44 -7.68 5.91
N ASN A 728 -13.30 -7.11 6.75
CA ASN A 728 -14.53 -6.46 6.30
C ASN A 728 -14.24 -5.36 5.27
N TYR A 729 -13.29 -4.47 5.55
CA TYR A 729 -12.93 -3.40 4.61
C TYR A 729 -12.24 -3.92 3.35
N SER A 730 -11.46 -5.00 3.45
CA SER A 730 -10.85 -5.63 2.28
C SER A 730 -11.91 -6.22 1.34
N TRP A 731 -12.90 -6.95 1.89
CA TRP A 731 -14.01 -7.47 1.11
C TRP A 731 -14.92 -6.38 0.58
N ARG A 732 -15.16 -5.32 1.35
CA ARG A 732 -15.88 -4.13 0.89
C ARG A 732 -15.26 -3.61 -0.40
N MET A 733 -13.94 -3.38 -0.43
CA MET A 733 -13.27 -2.85 -1.63
C MET A 733 -13.44 -3.79 -2.84
N VAL A 734 -13.31 -5.10 -2.66
CA VAL A 734 -13.56 -6.08 -3.74
C VAL A 734 -15.01 -6.03 -4.22
N MET A 735 -15.98 -5.98 -3.30
CA MET A 735 -17.41 -5.97 -3.61
C MET A 735 -17.90 -4.65 -4.23
N LYS A 736 -17.20 -3.54 -3.93
CA LYS A 736 -17.40 -2.21 -4.53
C LYS A 736 -16.63 -2.00 -5.83
N GLU A 737 -16.11 -3.09 -6.41
CA GLU A 737 -15.43 -3.08 -7.71
C GLU A 737 -14.16 -2.23 -7.75
N MET A 738 -13.46 -2.07 -6.62
CA MET A 738 -12.17 -1.38 -6.60
C MET A 738 -11.11 -2.18 -7.35
N ASP A 739 -10.14 -1.46 -7.92
CA ASP A 739 -9.01 -2.03 -8.68
C ASP A 739 -7.84 -2.43 -7.78
N SER A 740 -7.85 -1.95 -6.53
CA SER A 740 -6.78 -2.22 -5.57
C SER A 740 -7.20 -1.93 -4.12
N ILE A 741 -6.44 -2.51 -3.18
CA ILE A 741 -6.55 -2.26 -1.75
C ILE A 741 -5.32 -1.48 -1.30
N TRP A 742 -5.51 -0.32 -0.67
CA TRP A 742 -4.42 0.55 -0.26
C TRP A 742 -4.26 0.52 1.26
N TRP A 743 -3.05 0.27 1.76
CA TRP A 743 -2.78 0.11 3.19
C TRP A 743 -1.89 1.23 3.72
N TRP A 744 -2.35 1.86 4.81
CA TRP A 744 -1.60 2.86 5.55
C TRP A 744 -0.39 2.23 6.26
N ARG A 745 0.74 2.25 5.56
CA ARG A 745 2.10 1.98 6.03
C ARG A 745 2.41 0.57 6.54
N TYR A 746 3.66 0.15 6.37
CA TYR A 746 4.08 -1.18 6.80
C TYR A 746 4.63 -1.20 8.22
N ASP A 747 5.13 -0.06 8.71
CA ASP A 747 5.98 0.07 9.91
C ASP A 747 5.34 0.87 11.06
N GLY A 748 4.02 1.08 11.06
CA GLY A 748 3.32 1.81 12.13
C GLY A 748 3.11 1.00 13.41
N CYS A 749 3.17 1.66 14.57
CA CYS A 749 2.76 1.10 15.88
C CYS A 749 1.83 2.05 16.63
N GLY A 750 1.04 1.52 17.56
CA GLY A 750 0.07 2.29 18.37
C GLY A 750 -1.31 2.34 17.74
N SER A 751 -1.88 3.54 17.63
CA SER A 751 -3.27 3.74 17.19
C SER A 751 -3.58 2.98 15.91
N TRP A 752 -2.64 2.95 14.97
CA TRP A 752 -2.68 2.18 13.73
C TRP A 752 -1.45 1.28 13.65
N ARG A 753 -1.65 -0.01 13.36
CA ARG A 753 -0.55 -0.97 13.16
C ARG A 753 -0.22 -1.06 11.68
N GLY A 754 1.08 -1.06 11.39
CA GLY A 754 1.57 -1.36 10.05
C GLY A 754 1.23 -2.78 9.63
N TYR A 755 1.41 -3.10 8.34
CA TYR A 755 1.11 -4.46 7.86
C TYR A 755 2.02 -5.53 8.50
N ILE A 756 3.25 -5.16 8.85
CA ILE A 756 4.22 -6.00 9.56
C ILE A 756 4.62 -5.34 10.89
N ALA A 757 5.08 -6.17 11.83
CA ALA A 757 5.62 -5.72 13.11
C ALA A 757 7.01 -5.09 12.92
N PRO A 758 7.53 -4.34 13.90
CA PRO A 758 8.89 -3.76 13.85
C PRO A 758 10.01 -4.81 13.74
N THR A 759 9.71 -6.09 14.01
CA THR A 759 10.60 -7.25 13.81
C THR A 759 10.56 -7.81 12.39
N LEU A 760 9.74 -7.22 11.52
CA LEU A 760 9.45 -7.61 10.13
C LEU A 760 8.64 -8.91 9.96
N ASP A 761 8.03 -9.43 11.02
CA ASP A 761 7.04 -10.50 10.95
C ASP A 761 5.63 -9.93 10.70
N PHE A 762 4.68 -10.75 10.25
CA PHE A 762 3.27 -10.33 10.22
C PHE A 762 2.73 -10.19 11.64
N TRP A 763 1.87 -9.21 11.86
CA TRP A 763 1.00 -9.22 13.04
C TRP A 763 0.03 -10.41 12.93
N PRO A 764 -0.44 -10.99 14.05
CA PRO A 764 -1.45 -12.05 13.99
C PRO A 764 -2.68 -11.67 13.15
N ALA A 765 -3.14 -10.43 13.28
CA ALA A 765 -4.28 -9.92 12.52
C ALA A 765 -4.00 -9.82 11.01
N THR A 766 -2.80 -9.36 10.63
CA THR A 766 -2.44 -9.20 9.21
C THR A 766 -2.05 -10.52 8.57
N GLN A 767 -1.58 -11.51 9.34
CA GLN A 767 -1.43 -12.90 8.89
C GLN A 767 -2.79 -13.50 8.51
N VAL A 768 -3.80 -13.38 9.38
CA VAL A 768 -5.16 -13.87 9.09
C VAL A 768 -5.76 -13.15 7.88
N LEU A 769 -5.55 -11.83 7.77
CA LEU A 769 -5.96 -11.08 6.58
C LEU A 769 -5.23 -11.56 5.31
N CYS A 770 -3.94 -11.81 5.40
CA CYS A 770 -3.16 -12.36 4.29
C CYS A 770 -3.76 -13.69 3.83
N ASP A 771 -4.11 -14.59 4.74
CA ASP A 771 -4.71 -15.87 4.37
C ASP A 771 -6.12 -15.72 3.76
N GLU A 772 -6.93 -14.81 4.30
CA GLU A 772 -8.28 -14.52 3.79
C GLU A 772 -8.25 -13.88 2.39
N MET A 773 -7.27 -13.01 2.11
CA MET A 773 -7.12 -12.34 0.80
C MET A 773 -6.36 -13.17 -0.23
N ARG A 774 -5.94 -14.40 0.10
CA ARG A 774 -5.24 -15.30 -0.84
C ARG A 774 -6.00 -15.49 -2.17
N PRO A 775 -7.32 -15.74 -2.20
CA PRO A 775 -8.03 -15.92 -3.48
C PRO A 775 -7.99 -14.66 -4.36
N VAL A 776 -8.00 -13.46 -3.77
CA VAL A 776 -7.88 -12.19 -4.50
C VAL A 776 -6.51 -12.08 -5.15
N ARG A 777 -5.44 -12.37 -4.39
CA ARG A 777 -4.05 -12.41 -4.90
C ARG A 777 -3.80 -13.48 -5.94
N GLU A 778 -4.50 -14.60 -5.83
CA GLU A 778 -4.34 -15.77 -6.71
C GLU A 778 -5.36 -15.81 -7.86
N GLY A 779 -5.94 -14.64 -8.17
CA GLY A 779 -6.56 -14.37 -9.46
C GLY A 779 -8.07 -14.14 -9.45
N LEU A 780 -8.75 -14.22 -8.29
CA LEU A 780 -10.12 -13.71 -8.19
C LEU A 780 -10.15 -12.22 -8.53
N GLY A 781 -9.24 -11.42 -7.97
CA GLY A 781 -9.17 -9.98 -8.24
C GLY A 781 -9.07 -9.71 -9.74
N ASP A 782 -8.11 -10.36 -10.41
CA ASP A 782 -7.82 -10.17 -11.84
C ASP A 782 -9.01 -10.51 -12.74
N VAL A 783 -9.73 -11.62 -12.47
CA VAL A 783 -10.89 -11.98 -13.30
C VAL A 783 -12.07 -11.05 -13.07
N LEU A 784 -12.29 -10.58 -11.84
CA LEU A 784 -13.33 -9.58 -11.56
C LEU A 784 -13.06 -8.28 -12.34
N LEU A 785 -11.80 -7.86 -12.42
CA LEU A 785 -11.39 -6.68 -13.20
C LEU A 785 -11.65 -6.81 -14.70
N LYS A 786 -11.73 -8.03 -15.24
CA LYS A 786 -12.00 -8.33 -16.66
C LYS A 786 -13.44 -8.73 -16.94
N SER A 787 -14.26 -8.84 -15.91
CA SER A 787 -15.67 -9.23 -16.03
C SER A 787 -16.58 -8.01 -16.07
N GLN A 788 -17.78 -8.17 -16.63
CA GLN A 788 -18.78 -7.10 -16.71
C GLN A 788 -19.76 -7.21 -15.55
N VAL A 789 -19.89 -6.15 -14.74
CA VAL A 789 -20.86 -6.14 -13.64
C VAL A 789 -22.29 -6.02 -14.14
N GLN A 790 -23.19 -6.78 -13.52
CA GLN A 790 -24.63 -6.73 -13.76
C GLN A 790 -25.35 -6.07 -12.59
N HIS A 791 -26.45 -5.38 -12.88
CA HIS A 791 -27.35 -4.77 -11.88
C HIS A 791 -28.77 -5.33 -12.05
N SER A 792 -29.65 -5.12 -11.07
CA SER A 792 -31.02 -5.65 -11.07
C SER A 792 -32.00 -4.86 -11.96
N GLY A 793 -31.49 -3.93 -12.79
CA GLY A 793 -32.33 -2.99 -13.54
C GLY A 793 -32.84 -1.80 -12.71
N ILE A 794 -32.12 -1.43 -11.64
CA ILE A 794 -32.43 -0.27 -10.78
C ILE A 794 -31.37 0.81 -10.99
N ALA A 795 -31.80 2.05 -11.25
CA ALA A 795 -30.94 3.23 -11.32
C ALA A 795 -31.20 4.14 -10.12
N PHE A 796 -30.15 4.75 -9.55
CA PHE A 796 -30.31 5.92 -8.66
C PHE A 796 -29.77 7.15 -9.37
N PHE A 797 -30.53 8.23 -9.34
CA PHE A 797 -30.08 9.50 -9.88
C PHE A 797 -29.18 10.23 -8.86
N TYR A 798 -28.08 10.80 -9.34
CA TYR A 798 -27.23 11.69 -8.55
C TYR A 798 -26.93 12.96 -9.36
N SER A 799 -27.09 14.12 -8.73
CA SER A 799 -26.61 15.39 -9.28
C SER A 799 -25.92 16.21 -8.18
N LEU A 800 -24.85 16.90 -8.54
CA LEU A 800 -24.19 17.84 -7.64
C LEU A 800 -25.15 18.87 -7.02
N PRO A 801 -26.02 19.58 -7.78
CA PRO A 801 -26.90 20.58 -7.17
C PRO A 801 -27.84 19.96 -6.14
N SER A 802 -28.37 18.76 -6.41
CA SER A 802 -29.24 18.08 -5.46
C SER A 802 -28.50 17.55 -4.23
N ALA A 803 -27.25 17.11 -4.39
CA ALA A 803 -26.42 16.70 -3.26
C ALA A 803 -26.13 17.88 -2.31
N LEU A 804 -26.09 19.10 -2.83
CA LEU A 804 -25.79 20.33 -2.07
C LEU A 804 -27.05 21.07 -1.57
N SER A 805 -28.22 20.81 -2.14
CA SER A 805 -29.46 21.57 -1.90
C SER A 805 -30.05 21.39 -0.50
N GLY A 806 -29.66 20.32 0.21
CA GLY A 806 -30.22 19.98 1.53
C GLY A 806 -30.07 21.07 2.59
N GLN A 807 -29.20 22.06 2.40
CA GLN A 807 -29.01 23.18 3.32
C GLN A 807 -29.81 24.45 2.97
N LEU A 808 -30.52 24.44 1.84
CA LEU A 808 -31.17 25.63 1.28
C LEU A 808 -32.62 25.75 1.73
N GLY A 809 -33.10 26.98 1.93
CA GLY A 809 -34.50 27.26 2.29
C GLY A 809 -35.01 26.40 3.44
N GLU A 810 -36.21 25.86 3.31
CA GLU A 810 -36.75 24.90 4.27
C GLU A 810 -36.27 23.45 4.05
N SER A 811 -35.50 23.15 3.01
CA SER A 811 -34.92 21.80 2.79
C SER A 811 -34.01 21.37 3.95
N LYS A 812 -33.40 22.31 4.67
CA LYS A 812 -32.60 22.07 5.89
C LYS A 812 -33.36 21.39 7.04
N THR A 813 -34.70 21.41 7.00
CA THR A 813 -35.55 20.76 8.00
C THR A 813 -35.82 19.28 7.68
N PHE A 814 -35.56 18.86 6.45
CA PHE A 814 -35.67 17.48 5.98
C PHE A 814 -34.34 16.72 6.21
N PRO A 815 -34.32 15.38 6.06
CA PRO A 815 -33.07 14.63 6.09
C PRO A 815 -32.12 15.07 4.98
N SER A 816 -30.81 15.02 5.26
CA SER A 816 -29.82 15.37 4.24
C SER A 816 -29.90 14.42 3.04
N PRO A 817 -29.54 14.90 1.82
CA PRO A 817 -29.47 14.03 0.65
C PRO A 817 -28.56 12.82 0.87
N GLU A 818 -27.42 12.97 1.54
CA GLU A 818 -26.51 11.87 1.85
C GLU A 818 -27.18 10.76 2.69
N ALA A 819 -27.97 11.16 3.70
CA ALA A 819 -28.68 10.21 4.56
C ALA A 819 -29.74 9.43 3.77
N GLN A 820 -30.48 10.10 2.87
CA GLN A 820 -31.47 9.43 2.02
C GLN A 820 -30.82 8.48 1.03
N HIS A 821 -29.77 8.91 0.33
CA HIS A 821 -29.00 8.04 -0.57
C HIS A 821 -28.47 6.80 0.17
N THR A 822 -27.93 6.98 1.38
CA THR A 822 -27.42 5.88 2.23
C THR A 822 -28.53 4.93 2.64
N GLY A 823 -29.69 5.45 3.06
CA GLY A 823 -30.85 4.64 3.43
C GLY A 823 -31.39 3.81 2.26
N TRP A 824 -31.62 4.44 1.11
CA TRP A 824 -32.10 3.77 -0.10
C TRP A 824 -31.14 2.69 -0.58
N LEU A 825 -29.84 2.99 -0.63
CA LEU A 825 -28.84 2.03 -1.11
C LEU A 825 -28.82 0.78 -0.24
N ARG A 826 -28.80 0.98 1.09
CA ARG A 826 -28.88 -0.09 2.08
C ARG A 826 -30.15 -0.92 1.95
N ALA A 827 -31.29 -0.27 1.78
CA ALA A 827 -32.57 -0.96 1.64
C ALA A 827 -32.63 -1.85 0.38
N ILE A 828 -32.05 -1.40 -0.73
CA ILE A 828 -31.93 -2.19 -1.96
C ILE A 828 -30.99 -3.39 -1.76
N TYR A 829 -29.84 -3.19 -1.10
CA TYR A 829 -28.91 -4.27 -0.80
C TYR A 829 -29.52 -5.34 0.13
N ASP A 830 -30.21 -4.93 1.20
CA ASP A 830 -30.87 -5.85 2.13
C ASP A 830 -31.91 -6.76 1.44
N LEU A 831 -32.50 -6.33 0.31
CA LEU A 831 -33.41 -7.12 -0.52
C LEU A 831 -32.70 -8.12 -1.45
N GLY A 832 -31.37 -8.21 -1.41
CA GLY A 832 -30.57 -9.05 -2.30
C GLY A 832 -30.53 -8.51 -3.73
N LEU A 833 -30.69 -7.20 -3.91
CA LEU A 833 -30.71 -6.52 -5.21
C LEU A 833 -29.50 -5.62 -5.37
N ASP A 834 -29.19 -5.31 -6.63
CA ASP A 834 -28.11 -4.39 -6.99
C ASP A 834 -28.59 -3.26 -7.90
N MET A 835 -27.92 -2.11 -7.80
CA MET A 835 -28.25 -0.85 -8.45
C MET A 835 -27.04 -0.25 -9.16
N ARG A 836 -27.31 0.71 -10.04
CA ARG A 836 -26.29 1.55 -10.68
C ARG A 836 -26.65 3.03 -10.52
N TYR A 837 -25.67 3.86 -10.19
CA TYR A 837 -25.85 5.31 -10.24
C TYR A 837 -25.87 5.84 -11.68
N VAL A 838 -26.72 6.85 -11.93
CA VAL A 838 -26.73 7.65 -13.15
C VAL A 838 -26.60 9.13 -12.78
N THR A 839 -25.56 9.78 -13.31
CA THR A 839 -25.29 11.22 -13.09
C THR A 839 -25.99 12.08 -14.12
N SER A 840 -25.98 13.40 -13.91
CA SER A 840 -26.38 14.40 -14.91
C SER A 840 -25.77 14.14 -16.29
N ALA A 841 -24.46 13.87 -16.38
CA ALA A 841 -23.81 13.58 -17.66
C ALA A 841 -24.31 12.27 -18.29
N LEU A 842 -24.54 11.22 -17.50
CA LEU A 842 -25.04 9.94 -18.01
C LEU A 842 -26.50 10.03 -18.47
N VAL A 843 -27.35 10.78 -17.76
CA VAL A 843 -28.73 11.05 -18.19
C VAL A 843 -28.73 11.81 -19.51
N LYS A 844 -27.88 12.84 -19.65
CA LYS A 844 -27.70 13.57 -20.91
C LYS A 844 -27.17 12.69 -22.05
N ALA A 845 -26.34 11.70 -21.72
CA ALA A 845 -25.84 10.70 -22.67
C ALA A 845 -26.86 9.59 -23.00
N GLY A 846 -28.10 9.67 -22.49
CA GLY A 846 -29.18 8.73 -22.82
C GLY A 846 -29.18 7.45 -21.98
N ALA A 847 -28.56 7.43 -20.79
CA ALA A 847 -28.51 6.23 -19.95
C ALA A 847 -29.90 5.65 -19.62
N LEU A 848 -30.91 6.51 -19.46
CA LEU A 848 -32.30 6.10 -19.20
C LEU A 848 -33.04 5.57 -20.44
N ASP A 849 -32.56 5.88 -21.64
CA ASP A 849 -33.20 5.46 -22.90
C ASP A 849 -32.71 4.08 -23.39
N SER A 850 -31.67 3.53 -22.74
CA SER A 850 -31.02 2.26 -23.12
C SER A 850 -31.87 0.99 -22.91
N GLY A 851 -32.99 1.09 -22.19
CA GLY A 851 -33.82 -0.06 -21.79
C GLY A 851 -33.24 -0.92 -20.67
N GLY A 852 -32.06 -0.58 -20.14
CA GLY A 852 -31.37 -1.31 -19.07
C GLY A 852 -31.98 -1.13 -17.68
N PHE A 853 -32.87 -0.16 -17.49
CA PHE A 853 -33.51 0.13 -16.20
C PHE A 853 -35.03 -0.04 -16.27
N LYS A 854 -35.60 -0.54 -15.17
CA LYS A 854 -37.05 -0.65 -14.92
C LYS A 854 -37.52 0.32 -13.84
N LEU A 855 -36.64 0.58 -12.87
CA LEU A 855 -36.87 1.50 -11.76
C LEU A 855 -35.78 2.57 -11.72
N LEU A 856 -36.19 3.84 -11.67
CA LEU A 856 -35.34 4.97 -11.33
C LEU A 856 -35.74 5.47 -9.94
N VAL A 857 -34.82 5.43 -8.99
CA VAL A 857 -34.99 6.00 -7.66
C VAL A 857 -34.37 7.39 -7.63
N LEU A 858 -35.08 8.33 -7.00
CA LEU A 858 -34.70 9.73 -6.84
C LEU A 858 -34.55 10.08 -5.34
N PRO A 859 -33.50 9.62 -4.65
CA PRO A 859 -33.27 9.93 -3.25
C PRO A 859 -33.02 11.43 -3.07
N ALA A 860 -33.86 12.10 -2.29
CA ALA A 860 -33.82 13.54 -2.01
C ALA A 860 -33.45 14.39 -3.25
N THR A 861 -33.99 14.04 -4.42
CA THR A 861 -33.63 14.69 -5.69
C THR A 861 -34.37 16.01 -5.83
N GLN A 862 -33.89 17.04 -5.16
CA GLN A 862 -34.55 18.34 -5.05
C GLN A 862 -34.17 19.30 -6.18
N ALA A 863 -33.00 19.16 -6.81
CA ALA A 863 -32.50 20.07 -7.85
C ALA A 863 -32.20 19.35 -9.17
N LEU A 864 -32.83 19.81 -10.26
CA LEU A 864 -32.79 19.19 -11.59
C LEU A 864 -32.91 20.24 -12.70
N SER A 865 -32.22 20.03 -13.81
CA SER A 865 -32.43 20.78 -15.05
C SER A 865 -33.72 20.38 -15.76
N ALA A 866 -34.19 21.25 -16.64
CA ALA A 866 -35.31 20.97 -17.53
C ALA A 866 -35.04 19.73 -18.42
N ASP A 867 -33.80 19.55 -18.89
CA ASP A 867 -33.42 18.41 -19.74
C ASP A 867 -33.43 17.09 -18.97
N GLU A 868 -32.95 17.07 -17.72
CA GLU A 868 -33.03 15.90 -16.85
C GLU A 868 -34.48 15.55 -16.52
N ALA A 869 -35.30 16.55 -16.17
CA ALA A 869 -36.72 16.34 -15.91
C ALA A 869 -37.45 15.78 -17.15
N ALA A 870 -37.11 16.26 -18.34
CA ALA A 870 -37.63 15.72 -19.60
C ALA A 870 -37.18 14.28 -19.85
N ALA A 871 -35.92 13.94 -19.57
CA ALA A 871 -35.42 12.57 -19.70
C ALA A 871 -36.11 11.60 -18.73
N ILE A 872 -36.29 12.01 -17.47
CA ILE A 872 -37.00 11.23 -16.45
C ILE A 872 -38.48 11.03 -16.85
N ARG A 873 -39.12 12.07 -17.38
CA ARG A 873 -40.49 11.98 -17.92
C ARG A 873 -40.56 10.96 -19.08
N ARG A 874 -39.67 11.06 -20.07
CA ARG A 874 -39.62 10.11 -21.21
C ARG A 874 -39.41 8.67 -20.74
N PHE A 875 -38.50 8.46 -19.78
CA PHE A 875 -38.28 7.14 -19.17
C PHE A 875 -39.59 6.57 -18.60
N THR A 876 -40.35 7.41 -17.88
CA THR A 876 -41.64 7.01 -17.31
C THR A 876 -42.68 6.74 -18.39
N GLU A 877 -42.83 7.63 -19.36
CA GLU A 877 -43.78 7.50 -20.48
C GLU A 877 -43.54 6.22 -21.28
N ASN A 878 -42.27 5.80 -21.40
CA ASN A 878 -41.85 4.59 -22.09
C ASN A 878 -42.01 3.30 -21.27
N GLY A 879 -42.57 3.36 -20.06
CA GLY A 879 -42.88 2.18 -19.24
C GLY A 879 -41.98 2.01 -18.01
N GLY A 880 -41.04 2.92 -17.78
CA GLY A 880 -40.26 2.96 -16.54
C GLY A 880 -41.09 3.37 -15.34
N THR A 881 -40.66 2.97 -14.15
CA THR A 881 -41.19 3.47 -12.88
C THR A 881 -40.20 4.44 -12.24
N VAL A 882 -40.68 5.62 -11.87
CA VAL A 882 -39.90 6.59 -11.09
C VAL A 882 -40.39 6.57 -9.65
N LEU A 883 -39.47 6.40 -8.70
CA LEU A 883 -39.74 6.38 -7.26
C LEU A 883 -38.95 7.51 -6.60
N ALA A 884 -39.63 8.50 -6.04
CA ALA A 884 -39.01 9.60 -5.30
C ALA A 884 -39.44 9.59 -3.83
N ASP A 885 -38.60 10.19 -2.99
CA ASP A 885 -38.95 10.55 -1.62
C ASP A 885 -39.17 12.07 -1.51
N LEU A 886 -38.79 12.70 -0.40
CA LEU A 886 -39.12 14.08 -0.03
C LEU A 886 -38.68 15.14 -1.07
N ARG A 887 -39.63 16.00 -1.44
CA ARG A 887 -39.44 17.26 -2.20
C ARG A 887 -38.77 17.11 -3.59
N PRO A 888 -39.21 16.19 -4.47
CA PRO A 888 -38.58 16.06 -5.78
C PRO A 888 -38.78 17.33 -6.62
N GLY A 889 -37.68 17.86 -7.16
CA GLY A 889 -37.69 18.94 -8.15
C GLY A 889 -38.17 20.32 -7.65
N VAL A 890 -37.87 20.68 -6.39
CA VAL A 890 -38.20 22.01 -5.84
C VAL A 890 -37.22 23.12 -6.24
N PHE A 891 -36.08 22.76 -6.84
CA PHE A 891 -35.10 23.68 -7.41
C PHE A 891 -34.74 23.32 -8.86
N ASP A 892 -34.28 24.32 -9.63
CA ASP A 892 -33.61 24.10 -10.93
C ASP A 892 -32.14 23.62 -10.77
N GLU A 893 -31.42 23.45 -11.88
CA GLU A 893 -30.02 22.98 -11.88
C GLU A 893 -29.01 23.93 -11.24
N ARG A 894 -29.43 25.17 -10.95
CA ARG A 894 -28.65 26.18 -10.24
C ARG A 894 -29.14 26.35 -8.80
N CYS A 895 -29.96 25.45 -8.29
CA CYS A 895 -30.60 25.56 -6.98
C CYS A 895 -31.54 26.79 -6.85
N LYS A 896 -32.05 27.35 -7.96
CA LYS A 896 -33.08 28.40 -7.90
C LYS A 896 -34.42 27.77 -7.51
N PRO A 897 -35.15 28.31 -6.52
CA PRO A 897 -36.49 27.82 -6.20
C PRO A 897 -37.42 27.94 -7.42
N VAL A 898 -38.20 26.90 -7.69
CA VAL A 898 -39.17 26.84 -8.79
C VAL A 898 -40.57 26.53 -8.27
N SER A 899 -41.57 27.19 -8.84
CA SER A 899 -42.98 26.94 -8.56
C SER A 899 -43.81 27.10 -9.85
N PRO A 900 -44.52 26.06 -10.32
CA PRO A 900 -44.55 24.70 -9.77
C PRO A 900 -43.17 24.01 -9.84
N GLY A 901 -42.97 22.98 -9.02
CA GLY A 901 -41.73 22.19 -9.06
C GLY A 901 -41.57 21.44 -10.40
N VAL A 902 -40.32 21.19 -10.82
CA VAL A 902 -40.01 20.64 -12.15
C VAL A 902 -40.55 19.22 -12.38
N LEU A 903 -40.78 18.46 -11.30
CA LEU A 903 -41.36 17.11 -11.37
C LEU A 903 -42.82 17.02 -10.85
N ASP A 904 -43.45 18.13 -10.50
CA ASP A 904 -44.79 18.14 -9.87
C ASP A 904 -45.84 17.49 -10.78
N ALA A 905 -45.83 17.86 -12.06
CA ALA A 905 -46.70 17.27 -13.06
C ALA A 905 -46.39 15.79 -13.35
N LEU A 906 -45.14 15.34 -13.13
CA LEU A 906 -44.80 13.92 -13.28
C LEU A 906 -45.41 13.11 -12.12
N PHE A 907 -45.28 13.59 -10.89
CA PHE A 907 -45.85 12.95 -9.71
C PHE A 907 -47.34 13.22 -9.51
N GLY A 908 -47.96 14.06 -10.34
CA GLY A 908 -49.39 14.40 -10.25
C GLY A 908 -49.71 15.11 -8.93
N ILE A 909 -48.85 16.07 -8.53
CA ILE A 909 -48.97 16.83 -7.29
C ILE A 909 -48.92 18.34 -7.55
N GLN A 910 -49.27 19.11 -6.54
CA GLN A 910 -49.01 20.54 -6.44
C GLN A 910 -48.46 20.86 -5.04
N ARG A 911 -47.71 21.94 -4.91
CA ARG A 911 -47.21 22.42 -3.62
C ARG A 911 -47.68 23.84 -3.31
N SER A 912 -48.01 24.08 -2.05
CA SER A 912 -48.45 25.40 -1.57
C SER A 912 -47.31 26.38 -1.25
N GLY A 913 -46.05 25.94 -1.27
CA GLY A 913 -44.88 26.79 -1.04
C GLY A 913 -43.65 26.05 -0.50
N ASP A 914 -42.62 26.80 -0.10
CA ASP A 914 -41.47 26.29 0.67
C ASP A 914 -41.82 26.32 2.16
N VAL A 915 -42.05 25.16 2.76
CA VAL A 915 -42.49 25.02 4.17
C VAL A 915 -41.58 24.05 4.93
N PRO A 916 -41.44 24.21 6.27
CA PRO A 916 -40.68 23.26 7.08
C PRO A 916 -41.33 21.88 7.11
N ALA A 917 -40.51 20.85 7.31
CA ALA A 917 -40.96 19.48 7.49
C ALA A 917 -41.89 19.35 8.71
N GLU A 918 -42.97 18.58 8.56
CA GLU A 918 -43.84 18.17 9.65
C GLU A 918 -43.48 16.76 10.12
N ARG A 919 -43.63 16.46 11.42
CA ARG A 919 -43.43 15.12 11.99
C ARG A 919 -44.78 14.44 12.23
N VAL A 920 -44.98 13.26 11.65
CA VAL A 920 -46.24 12.52 11.74
C VAL A 920 -46.02 11.04 12.04
N ALA A 921 -47.08 10.35 12.47
CA ALA A 921 -47.11 8.89 12.48
C ALA A 921 -47.44 8.38 11.07
N LEU A 922 -46.60 7.48 10.56
CA LEU A 922 -46.80 6.82 9.27
C LEU A 922 -47.69 5.58 9.45
N ALA A 923 -48.78 5.52 8.69
CA ALA A 923 -49.61 4.34 8.57
C ALA A 923 -50.07 4.18 7.11
N ILE A 924 -49.50 3.20 6.42
CA ILE A 924 -49.86 2.85 5.05
C ILE A 924 -50.59 1.50 5.09
N GLN A 925 -51.78 1.44 4.48
CA GLN A 925 -52.50 0.19 4.25
C GLN A 925 -53.25 0.29 2.92
N GLY A 926 -52.86 -0.53 1.95
CA GLY A 926 -53.46 -0.51 0.62
C GLY A 926 -52.91 -1.60 -0.29
N THR A 927 -53.13 -1.45 -1.59
CA THR A 927 -52.58 -2.37 -2.61
C THR A 927 -52.07 -1.63 -3.82
N LEU A 928 -50.99 -2.11 -4.43
CA LEU A 928 -50.48 -1.65 -5.72
C LEU A 928 -50.26 -2.86 -6.63
N ASP A 929 -50.89 -2.88 -7.80
CA ASP A 929 -50.94 -4.04 -8.72
C ASP A 929 -51.32 -5.36 -8.01
N GLY A 930 -52.30 -5.30 -7.11
CA GLY A 930 -52.75 -6.46 -6.33
C GLY A 930 -51.79 -6.91 -5.22
N LYS A 931 -50.65 -6.24 -5.03
CA LYS A 931 -49.72 -6.51 -3.92
C LYS A 931 -50.05 -5.65 -2.71
N PRO A 932 -50.11 -6.23 -1.50
CA PRO A 932 -50.37 -5.47 -0.29
C PRO A 932 -49.22 -4.49 0.00
N LEU A 933 -49.58 -3.27 0.35
CA LEU A 933 -48.69 -2.25 0.90
C LEU A 933 -49.09 -2.01 2.35
N ALA A 934 -48.20 -2.36 3.28
CA ALA A 934 -48.38 -2.14 4.70
C ALA A 934 -47.07 -1.63 5.30
N LEU A 935 -47.10 -0.47 5.95
CA LEU A 935 -45.93 0.10 6.62
C LEU A 935 -46.39 0.99 7.76
N THR A 936 -45.74 0.84 8.92
CA THR A 936 -45.94 1.69 10.07
C THR A 936 -44.61 2.24 10.57
N ALA A 937 -44.58 3.52 10.92
CA ALA A 937 -43.44 4.16 11.56
C ALA A 937 -43.92 5.33 12.42
N GLN A 938 -43.16 5.68 13.45
CA GLN A 938 -43.45 6.82 14.30
C GLN A 938 -42.50 7.96 13.97
N ASP A 939 -42.96 9.20 14.16
CA ASP A 939 -42.12 10.40 14.13
C ASP A 939 -41.34 10.58 12.82
N VAL A 940 -41.99 10.35 11.67
CA VAL A 940 -41.39 10.55 10.34
C VAL A 940 -41.61 11.96 9.83
N ARG A 941 -40.60 12.52 9.18
CA ARG A 941 -40.69 13.82 8.48
C ARG A 941 -41.43 13.70 7.14
N VAL A 942 -42.35 14.63 6.89
CA VAL A 942 -43.15 14.73 5.65
C VAL A 942 -43.15 16.17 5.12
N ASP A 943 -43.45 16.37 3.83
CA ASP A 943 -43.70 17.70 3.27
C ASP A 943 -45.21 18.03 3.33
N PRO A 944 -45.65 18.89 4.26
CA PRO A 944 -47.07 19.22 4.43
C PRO A 944 -47.61 20.12 3.31
N ALA A 945 -46.75 20.68 2.44
CA ALA A 945 -47.21 21.48 1.30
C ALA A 945 -47.74 20.65 0.13
N VAL A 946 -47.49 19.33 0.11
CA VAL A 946 -47.90 18.45 -0.99
C VAL A 946 -49.40 18.20 -0.96
N ALA A 947 -50.08 18.48 -2.08
CA ALA A 947 -51.45 18.06 -2.33
C ALA A 947 -51.56 17.28 -3.65
N PRO A 948 -52.47 16.30 -3.78
CA PRO A 948 -52.65 15.58 -5.03
C PRO A 948 -53.23 16.51 -6.11
N ALA A 949 -52.69 16.41 -7.32
CA ALA A 949 -53.11 17.11 -8.53
C ALA A 949 -53.09 16.13 -9.72
N GLY A 950 -53.90 15.06 -9.61
CA GLY A 950 -54.00 13.98 -10.60
C GLY A 950 -53.47 12.63 -10.11
N ALA A 951 -52.61 12.62 -9.09
CA ALA A 951 -52.16 11.39 -8.46
C ALA A 951 -53.21 10.79 -7.51
N GLN A 952 -53.20 9.47 -7.40
CA GLN A 952 -53.94 8.75 -6.38
C GLN A 952 -53.13 8.72 -5.08
N ALA A 953 -53.67 9.30 -4.00
CA ALA A 953 -53.12 9.13 -2.66
C ALA A 953 -53.57 7.78 -2.09
N LEU A 954 -52.63 6.87 -1.86
CA LEU A 954 -52.87 5.55 -1.26
C LEU A 954 -52.82 5.58 0.27
N ALA A 955 -52.23 6.63 0.87
CA ALA A 955 -52.19 6.83 2.31
C ALA A 955 -52.10 8.34 2.65
N THR A 956 -52.61 8.73 3.81
CA THR A 956 -52.63 10.12 4.32
C THR A 956 -52.42 10.17 5.83
N ALA A 957 -51.69 11.16 6.34
CA ALA A 957 -51.68 11.57 7.74
C ALA A 957 -52.45 12.88 7.88
N GLY A 958 -53.68 12.82 8.40
CA GLY A 958 -54.58 13.98 8.38
C GLY A 958 -54.86 14.43 6.95
N LYS A 959 -54.46 15.67 6.59
CA LYS A 959 -54.60 16.21 5.23
C LYS A 959 -53.37 15.97 4.34
N THR A 960 -52.25 15.53 4.91
CA THR A 960 -50.98 15.36 4.21
C THR A 960 -50.92 13.99 3.55
N PRO A 961 -50.85 13.90 2.21
CA PRO A 961 -50.65 12.62 1.52
C PRO A 961 -49.26 12.05 1.83
N LEU A 962 -49.19 10.74 2.05
CA LEU A 962 -47.97 10.02 2.41
C LEU A 962 -47.42 9.19 1.25
N LEU A 963 -48.30 8.51 0.51
CA LEU A 963 -47.92 7.69 -0.65
C LEU A 963 -48.81 8.08 -1.82
N LEU A 964 -48.21 8.60 -2.89
CA LEU A 964 -48.93 9.00 -4.10
C LEU A 964 -48.46 8.20 -5.30
N VAL A 965 -49.40 7.80 -6.15
CA VAL A 965 -49.12 7.07 -7.39
C VAL A 965 -49.80 7.79 -8.55
N ASN A 966 -49.03 8.12 -9.57
CA ASN A 966 -49.51 8.72 -10.81
C ASN A 966 -49.16 7.82 -12.00
N THR A 967 -50.13 7.55 -12.87
CA THR A 967 -49.89 6.80 -14.11
C THR A 967 -49.48 7.78 -15.20
N VAL A 968 -48.35 7.52 -15.87
CA VAL A 968 -47.77 8.44 -16.85
C VAL A 968 -47.34 7.65 -18.09
N GLY A 969 -48.03 7.86 -19.21
CA GLY A 969 -47.84 7.06 -20.42
C GLY A 969 -48.02 5.56 -20.13
N LYS A 970 -46.99 4.76 -20.43
CA LYS A 970 -46.98 3.31 -20.15
C LYS A 970 -46.43 2.95 -18.77
N GLY A 971 -45.87 3.92 -18.04
CA GLY A 971 -45.23 3.72 -16.75
C GLY A 971 -45.95 4.44 -15.62
N ARG A 972 -45.22 4.72 -14.54
CA ARG A 972 -45.79 5.37 -13.35
C ARG A 972 -44.74 6.14 -12.54
N ALA A 973 -45.21 7.16 -11.83
CA ALA A 973 -44.43 7.91 -10.85
C ALA A 973 -45.01 7.68 -9.45
N ILE A 974 -44.15 7.31 -8.50
CA ILE A 974 -44.51 7.02 -7.11
C ILE A 974 -43.75 7.98 -6.20
N LEU A 975 -44.47 8.73 -5.37
CA LEU A 975 -43.90 9.63 -4.38
C LEU A 975 -44.13 9.09 -2.96
N LEU A 976 -43.04 8.81 -2.26
CA LEU A 976 -43.01 8.60 -0.82
C LEU A 976 -42.83 9.96 -0.15
N ASN A 977 -43.93 10.63 0.20
CA ASN A 977 -43.88 11.93 0.86
C ASN A 977 -43.54 11.80 2.36
N PHE A 978 -42.55 10.98 2.69
CA PHE A 978 -42.04 10.74 4.03
C PHE A 978 -40.56 10.32 3.97
N GLU A 979 -39.81 10.60 5.03
CA GLU A 979 -38.46 10.05 5.18
C GLU A 979 -38.50 8.54 5.39
N LEU A 980 -37.52 7.81 4.84
CA LEU A 980 -37.39 6.38 5.11
C LEU A 980 -37.32 6.11 6.62
N PRO A 981 -38.03 5.08 7.15
CA PRO A 981 -37.93 4.71 8.55
C PRO A 981 -36.47 4.43 8.96
N GLY A 982 -36.08 4.91 10.14
CA GLY A 982 -34.72 4.72 10.64
C GLY A 982 -34.37 3.24 10.88
N ARG A 983 -33.08 2.89 10.74
CA ARG A 983 -32.58 1.55 11.12
C ARG A 983 -32.59 1.38 12.65
N ILE A 984 -33.00 0.21 13.13
CA ILE A 984 -32.96 -0.18 14.55
C ILE A 984 -31.52 -0.47 15.01
N ALA A 985 -31.31 -0.71 16.31
CA ALA A 985 -29.98 -0.86 16.92
C ALA A 985 -29.06 -1.93 16.28
N GLN A 986 -29.62 -2.96 15.61
CA GLN A 986 -28.84 -3.96 14.87
C GLN A 986 -28.49 -3.55 13.44
N GLY A 987 -28.74 -2.29 13.07
CA GLY A 987 -28.59 -1.82 11.70
C GLY A 987 -29.52 -2.56 10.76
N ALA A 988 -30.83 -2.64 11.05
CA ALA A 988 -31.85 -3.20 10.15
C ALA A 988 -33.03 -2.24 10.05
N PHE A 989 -33.75 -2.20 8.94
CA PHE A 989 -35.03 -1.48 8.88
C PHE A 989 -36.12 -2.22 9.68
N PRO A 990 -37.23 -1.54 10.03
CA PRO A 990 -38.42 -2.20 10.57
C PRO A 990 -38.86 -3.39 9.70
N ALA A 991 -39.36 -4.46 10.31
CA ALA A 991 -39.63 -5.71 9.60
C ALA A 991 -40.67 -5.57 8.48
N ASP A 992 -41.65 -4.67 8.65
CA ASP A 992 -42.68 -4.34 7.66
C ASP A 992 -42.16 -3.48 6.49
N PHE A 993 -41.00 -2.83 6.64
CA PHE A 993 -40.40 -2.03 5.57
C PHE A 993 -39.92 -2.87 4.38
N TYR A 994 -39.33 -4.05 4.60
CA TYR A 994 -38.81 -4.86 3.49
C TYR A 994 -39.92 -5.40 2.57
N PRO A 995 -41.02 -6.00 3.08
CA PRO A 995 -42.14 -6.39 2.23
C PRO A 995 -42.78 -5.19 1.50
N PHE A 996 -42.90 -4.04 2.18
CA PHE A 996 -43.39 -2.80 1.57
C PHE A 996 -42.51 -2.38 0.38
N LEU A 997 -41.20 -2.26 0.59
CA LEU A 997 -40.28 -1.87 -0.47
C LEU A 997 -40.24 -2.90 -1.59
N ARG A 998 -40.26 -4.20 -1.26
CA ARG A 998 -40.30 -5.28 -2.24
C ARG A 998 -41.52 -5.20 -3.14
N ALA A 999 -42.68 -4.86 -2.58
CA ALA A 999 -43.90 -4.68 -3.36
C ALA A 999 -43.77 -3.52 -4.38
N LEU A 1000 -43.16 -2.39 -3.99
CA LEU A 1000 -42.88 -1.26 -4.90
C LEU A 1000 -41.89 -1.65 -6.01
N VAL A 1001 -40.80 -2.33 -5.65
CA VAL A 1001 -39.78 -2.79 -6.60
C VAL A 1001 -40.35 -3.80 -7.59
N ASP A 1002 -41.16 -4.75 -7.13
CA ASP A 1002 -41.76 -5.72 -8.03
C ASP A 1002 -42.82 -5.09 -8.94
N ALA A 1003 -43.58 -4.10 -8.44
CA ALA A 1003 -44.56 -3.33 -9.22
C ALA A 1003 -43.88 -2.50 -10.33
N ALA A 1004 -42.61 -2.13 -10.13
CA ALA A 1004 -41.78 -1.54 -11.19
C ALA A 1004 -41.30 -2.57 -12.25
N GLY A 1005 -41.56 -3.87 -12.06
CA GLY A 1005 -41.17 -4.91 -13.01
C GLY A 1005 -39.68 -5.31 -12.91
N VAL A 1006 -39.02 -4.98 -11.81
CA VAL A 1006 -37.62 -5.39 -11.54
C VAL A 1006 -37.54 -6.91 -11.44
N ARG A 1007 -36.60 -7.51 -12.17
CA ARG A 1007 -36.32 -8.96 -12.15
C ARG A 1007 -34.79 -9.15 -12.11
N PRO A 1008 -34.21 -9.43 -10.93
CA PRO A 1008 -32.76 -9.59 -10.83
C PRO A 1008 -32.31 -10.85 -11.58
N PRO A 1009 -31.09 -10.88 -12.15
CA PRO A 1009 -30.57 -12.06 -12.86
C PRO A 1009 -30.43 -13.29 -11.94
N VAL A 1010 -30.12 -13.08 -10.67
CA VAL A 1010 -30.00 -14.10 -9.62
C VAL A 1010 -30.73 -13.60 -8.38
N GLY A 1011 -31.49 -14.48 -7.73
CA GLY A 1011 -32.19 -14.15 -6.48
C GLY A 1011 -31.35 -14.49 -5.26
N PHE A 1012 -31.31 -13.57 -4.29
CA PHE A 1012 -30.71 -13.77 -2.97
C PHE A 1012 -31.75 -13.44 -1.91
N ALA A 1013 -32.00 -14.37 -0.99
CA ALA A 1013 -32.97 -14.19 0.09
C ALA A 1013 -32.61 -15.04 1.30
N ALA A 1014 -33.22 -14.72 2.45
CA ALA A 1014 -33.24 -15.64 3.58
C ALA A 1014 -33.96 -16.95 3.20
N PRO A 1015 -33.74 -18.06 3.92
CA PRO A 1015 -34.40 -19.34 3.62
C PRO A 1015 -35.94 -19.29 3.63
N ASP A 1016 -36.53 -18.35 4.36
CA ASP A 1016 -37.97 -18.07 4.40
C ASP A 1016 -38.45 -17.12 3.28
N GLY A 1017 -37.55 -16.68 2.39
CA GLY A 1017 -37.81 -15.74 1.31
C GLY A 1017 -37.69 -14.26 1.72
N GLY A 1018 -37.34 -13.96 2.97
CA GLY A 1018 -37.20 -12.60 3.49
C GLY A 1018 -35.92 -11.88 3.07
N ALA A 1019 -35.87 -10.59 3.39
CA ALA A 1019 -34.67 -9.76 3.27
C ALA A 1019 -33.59 -10.18 4.27
N ILE A 1020 -32.33 -9.90 3.95
CA ILE A 1020 -31.19 -10.16 4.83
C ILE A 1020 -30.51 -8.81 5.13
N PRO A 1021 -30.71 -8.23 6.31
CA PRO A 1021 -30.08 -6.96 6.68
C PRO A 1021 -28.55 -7.03 6.59
N ASN A 1022 -27.94 -5.98 6.05
CA ASN A 1022 -26.49 -5.82 5.82
C ASN A 1022 -25.89 -6.81 4.83
N LEU A 1023 -26.72 -7.44 3.99
CA LEU A 1023 -26.24 -8.27 2.88
C LEU A 1023 -25.98 -7.38 1.66
N GLU A 1024 -24.83 -7.52 1.04
CA GLU A 1024 -24.55 -6.95 -0.28
C GLU A 1024 -24.20 -8.08 -1.25
N THR A 1025 -24.80 -8.03 -2.44
CA THR A 1025 -24.58 -9.02 -3.50
C THR A 1025 -24.16 -8.35 -4.79
N ARG A 1026 -23.28 -9.00 -5.53
CA ARG A 1026 -22.73 -8.48 -6.78
C ARG A 1026 -22.57 -9.60 -7.80
N LEU A 1027 -22.84 -9.29 -9.06
CA LEU A 1027 -22.77 -10.25 -10.15
C LEU A 1027 -21.78 -9.75 -11.20
N TRP A 1028 -20.85 -10.61 -11.61
CA TRP A 1028 -19.91 -10.35 -12.69
C TRP A 1028 -20.10 -11.37 -13.81
N GLN A 1029 -20.45 -10.90 -14.99
CA GLN A 1029 -20.53 -11.71 -16.20
C GLN A 1029 -19.14 -11.88 -16.83
N ASN A 1030 -18.72 -13.12 -17.00
CA ASN A 1030 -17.44 -13.53 -17.57
C ASN A 1030 -17.70 -14.55 -18.71
N GLY A 1031 -17.89 -14.06 -19.93
CA GLY A 1031 -18.38 -14.90 -21.03
C GLY A 1031 -19.76 -15.45 -20.70
N GLU A 1032 -19.94 -16.77 -20.74
CA GLU A 1032 -21.16 -17.48 -20.36
C GLU A 1032 -21.22 -17.84 -18.86
N MET A 1033 -20.13 -17.61 -18.11
CA MET A 1033 -20.07 -17.85 -16.67
C MET A 1033 -20.45 -16.59 -15.91
N THR A 1034 -21.21 -16.74 -14.83
CA THR A 1034 -21.52 -15.66 -13.88
C THR A 1034 -20.78 -15.92 -12.58
N ILE A 1035 -20.02 -14.94 -12.12
CA ILE A 1035 -19.38 -14.94 -10.81
C ILE A 1035 -20.33 -14.20 -9.84
N LEU A 1036 -20.67 -14.86 -8.74
CA LEU A 1036 -21.59 -14.37 -7.71
C LEU A 1036 -20.78 -14.02 -6.46
N GLY A 1037 -20.84 -12.77 -6.01
CA GLY A 1037 -20.30 -12.33 -4.72
C GLY A 1037 -21.42 -12.10 -3.72
N VAL A 1038 -21.25 -12.62 -2.51
CA VAL A 1038 -22.16 -12.43 -1.38
C VAL A 1038 -21.35 -11.99 -0.17
N TRP A 1039 -21.51 -10.74 0.25
CA TRP A 1039 -20.81 -10.16 1.41
C TRP A 1039 -21.82 -9.81 2.50
N TYR A 1040 -21.54 -10.25 3.71
CA TYR A 1040 -22.30 -9.86 4.88
C TYR A 1040 -21.50 -8.81 5.65
N GLU A 1041 -21.92 -7.55 5.55
CA GLU A 1041 -21.19 -6.41 6.10
C GLU A 1041 -21.15 -6.47 7.64
N LEU A 1042 -19.96 -6.29 8.21
CA LEU A 1042 -19.79 -5.99 9.63
C LEU A 1042 -20.03 -4.50 9.84
N ASN A 1043 -21.09 -4.16 10.58
CA ASN A 1043 -21.46 -2.77 10.85
C ASN A 1043 -20.51 -2.12 11.86
N ILE A 1044 -19.37 -1.64 11.37
CA ILE A 1044 -18.33 -0.98 12.15
C ILE A 1044 -17.95 0.37 11.52
N LYS A 1045 -17.45 1.30 12.33
CA LYS A 1045 -16.87 2.56 11.84
C LYS A 1045 -15.57 2.29 11.09
N PHE A 1046 -15.20 3.20 10.18
CA PHE A 1046 -13.95 3.11 9.42
C PHE A 1046 -12.70 3.41 10.25
N TYR A 1047 -12.86 4.21 11.29
CA TYR A 1047 -11.86 4.45 12.33
C TYR A 1047 -12.47 4.13 13.71
N GLY A 1048 -11.70 3.54 14.62
CA GLY A 1048 -12.07 3.47 16.04
C GLY A 1048 -12.11 2.06 16.64
N GLU A 1049 -12.93 1.89 17.68
CA GLU A 1049 -12.82 0.78 18.65
C GLU A 1049 -12.97 -0.61 18.01
N ASP A 1050 -11.91 -1.39 18.18
CA ASP A 1050 -11.87 -2.83 17.98
C ASP A 1050 -12.67 -3.52 19.11
N GLY A 1051 -13.48 -4.55 18.81
CA GLY A 1051 -14.22 -5.29 19.86
C GLY A 1051 -15.69 -5.62 19.59
N LEU A 1052 -16.18 -5.56 18.35
CA LEU A 1052 -17.51 -6.07 18.02
C LEU A 1052 -17.51 -7.60 18.01
N ALA A 1053 -18.47 -8.20 18.72
CA ALA A 1053 -18.73 -9.63 18.65
C ALA A 1053 -19.34 -9.93 17.27
N ARG A 1054 -18.55 -10.58 16.41
CA ARG A 1054 -19.01 -11.10 15.13
C ARG A 1054 -20.12 -12.13 15.35
N ASP A 1055 -21.13 -12.14 14.49
CA ASP A 1055 -22.02 -13.29 14.35
C ASP A 1055 -21.24 -14.48 13.78
N ALA A 1056 -20.69 -15.30 14.68
CA ALA A 1056 -19.94 -16.50 14.32
C ALA A 1056 -20.81 -17.55 13.61
N ALA A 1057 -22.13 -17.55 13.82
CA ALA A 1057 -23.05 -18.45 13.13
C ALA A 1057 -23.26 -18.05 11.66
N GLY A 1058 -23.07 -16.76 11.35
CA GLY A 1058 -23.27 -16.20 10.03
C GLY A 1058 -24.73 -16.20 9.58
N ARG A 1059 -24.98 -15.68 8.38
CA ARG A 1059 -26.30 -15.63 7.76
C ARG A 1059 -26.45 -16.68 6.68
N LYS A 1060 -27.55 -17.43 6.76
CA LYS A 1060 -27.98 -18.32 5.68
C LYS A 1060 -28.55 -17.49 4.55
N VAL A 1061 -28.09 -17.75 3.34
CA VAL A 1061 -28.53 -17.12 2.10
C VAL A 1061 -28.94 -18.24 1.16
N THR A 1062 -30.18 -18.21 0.69
CA THR A 1062 -30.63 -19.01 -0.44
C THR A 1062 -30.35 -18.25 -1.73
N VAL A 1063 -29.59 -18.87 -2.62
CA VAL A 1063 -29.29 -18.36 -3.96
C VAL A 1063 -30.16 -19.09 -4.98
N THR A 1064 -30.86 -18.34 -5.83
CA THR A 1064 -31.72 -18.87 -6.90
C THR A 1064 -31.22 -18.41 -8.26
N LEU A 1065 -30.81 -19.36 -9.09
CA LEU A 1065 -30.25 -19.15 -10.42
C LEU A 1065 -31.37 -19.10 -11.47
N PRO A 1066 -31.16 -18.41 -12.62
CA PRO A 1066 -32.18 -18.30 -13.66
C PRO A 1066 -32.47 -19.65 -14.34
N GLU A 1067 -31.50 -20.56 -14.32
CA GLU A 1067 -31.58 -21.89 -14.88
C GLU A 1067 -30.65 -22.87 -14.15
N LYS A 1068 -30.59 -24.11 -14.63
CA LYS A 1068 -29.79 -25.18 -14.00
C LYS A 1068 -28.33 -25.10 -14.44
N LEU A 1069 -27.46 -24.50 -13.63
CA LEU A 1069 -26.05 -24.24 -13.91
C LEU A 1069 -25.13 -25.07 -13.02
N HIS A 1070 -23.91 -25.34 -13.48
CA HIS A 1070 -22.85 -25.91 -12.63
C HIS A 1070 -22.29 -24.85 -11.70
N VAL A 1071 -22.24 -25.13 -10.40
CA VAL A 1071 -21.84 -24.17 -9.37
C VAL A 1071 -20.58 -24.63 -8.63
N TRP A 1072 -19.65 -23.71 -8.37
CA TRP A 1072 -18.48 -23.92 -7.52
C TRP A 1072 -18.41 -22.87 -6.43
N SER A 1073 -18.10 -23.30 -5.20
CA SER A 1073 -17.80 -22.41 -4.07
C SER A 1073 -16.30 -22.21 -3.98
N LEU A 1074 -15.85 -20.96 -4.10
CA LEU A 1074 -14.43 -20.61 -3.98
C LEU A 1074 -13.94 -20.80 -2.54
N ARG A 1075 -14.76 -20.44 -1.55
CA ARG A 1075 -14.40 -20.58 -0.12
C ARG A 1075 -14.28 -22.05 0.28
N ASP A 1076 -15.19 -22.90 -0.18
CA ASP A 1076 -15.17 -24.33 0.13
C ASP A 1076 -14.23 -25.14 -0.78
N GLY A 1077 -13.74 -24.53 -1.86
CA GLY A 1077 -12.85 -25.16 -2.84
C GLY A 1077 -13.48 -26.38 -3.55
N LYS A 1078 -14.80 -26.39 -3.74
CA LYS A 1078 -15.52 -27.56 -4.31
C LYS A 1078 -16.71 -27.17 -5.18
N GLY A 1079 -17.05 -28.07 -6.11
CA GLY A 1079 -18.29 -27.99 -6.89
C GLY A 1079 -19.50 -28.36 -6.03
N LEU A 1080 -20.58 -27.59 -6.14
CA LEU A 1080 -21.85 -27.82 -5.45
C LEU A 1080 -22.82 -28.68 -6.26
N GLY A 1081 -22.54 -28.90 -7.55
CA GLY A 1081 -23.41 -29.68 -8.43
C GLY A 1081 -23.96 -28.83 -9.57
N ARG A 1082 -25.05 -29.30 -10.18
CA ARG A 1082 -25.76 -28.59 -11.25
C ARG A 1082 -27.10 -28.16 -10.69
N GLU A 1083 -27.18 -26.91 -10.26
CA GLU A 1083 -28.23 -26.40 -9.38
C GLU A 1083 -29.05 -25.30 -10.06
N THR A 1084 -30.32 -25.22 -9.71
CA THR A 1084 -31.15 -24.01 -9.91
C THR A 1084 -31.26 -23.20 -8.62
N ARG A 1085 -30.95 -23.82 -7.47
CA ARG A 1085 -31.03 -23.23 -6.14
C ARG A 1085 -30.02 -23.92 -5.23
N PHE A 1086 -29.31 -23.14 -4.40
CA PHE A 1086 -28.43 -23.67 -3.36
C PHE A 1086 -28.40 -22.74 -2.15
N ASP A 1087 -28.02 -23.27 -0.99
CA ASP A 1087 -27.88 -22.50 0.24
C ASP A 1087 -26.39 -22.33 0.59
N THR A 1088 -26.04 -21.16 1.13
CA THR A 1088 -24.72 -20.87 1.69
C THR A 1088 -24.88 -20.16 3.04
N THR A 1089 -23.88 -20.31 3.90
CA THR A 1089 -23.73 -19.46 5.09
C THR A 1089 -22.57 -18.49 4.86
N VAL A 1090 -22.83 -17.20 4.97
CA VAL A 1090 -21.82 -16.15 4.92
C VAL A 1090 -21.64 -15.58 6.31
N ALA A 1091 -20.41 -15.55 6.80
CA ALA A 1091 -20.15 -15.00 8.11
C ALA A 1091 -20.00 -13.47 8.04
N GLU A 1092 -20.32 -12.80 9.13
CA GLU A 1092 -20.25 -11.34 9.19
C GLU A 1092 -18.80 -10.85 8.97
N GLY A 1093 -18.65 -9.79 8.19
CA GLY A 1093 -17.38 -9.25 7.72
C GLY A 1093 -16.68 -10.11 6.65
N ARG A 1094 -17.31 -11.15 6.10
CA ARG A 1094 -16.72 -12.05 5.08
C ARG A 1094 -17.54 -12.08 3.80
N ALA A 1095 -16.88 -12.41 2.69
CA ALA A 1095 -17.53 -12.62 1.40
C ALA A 1095 -17.39 -14.07 0.92
N ASN A 1096 -18.44 -14.61 0.30
CA ASN A 1096 -18.39 -15.88 -0.42
C ASN A 1096 -18.50 -15.58 -1.93
N PHE A 1097 -17.64 -16.23 -2.70
CA PHE A 1097 -17.67 -16.15 -4.16
C PHE A 1097 -18.01 -17.51 -4.76
N PHE A 1098 -18.85 -17.47 -5.79
CA PHE A 1098 -19.26 -18.64 -6.55
C PHE A 1098 -19.08 -18.40 -8.04
N ALA A 1099 -18.75 -19.45 -8.78
CA ALA A 1099 -18.88 -19.46 -10.23
C ALA A 1099 -20.09 -20.30 -10.60
N ALA A 1100 -20.93 -19.79 -11.50
CA ALA A 1100 -22.06 -20.51 -12.09
C ALA A 1100 -21.90 -20.52 -13.63
N ALA A 1101 -21.80 -21.71 -14.23
CA ALA A 1101 -21.58 -21.86 -15.68
C ALA A 1101 -22.50 -22.94 -16.29
N PRO A 1102 -22.85 -22.83 -17.59
CA PRO A 1102 -23.68 -23.84 -18.27
C PRO A 1102 -22.94 -25.17 -18.55
N TYR A 1103 -21.64 -25.22 -18.29
CA TYR A 1103 -20.76 -26.38 -18.49
C TYR A 1103 -19.97 -26.72 -17.23
N ARG A 1104 -19.43 -27.93 -17.16
CA ARG A 1104 -18.54 -28.37 -16.08
C ARG A 1104 -17.10 -27.91 -16.34
N ILE A 1105 -16.44 -27.34 -15.33
CA ILE A 1105 -14.98 -27.13 -15.31
C ILE A 1105 -14.32 -28.46 -14.90
N GLY A 1106 -13.57 -29.06 -15.82
CA GLY A 1106 -12.92 -30.36 -15.64
C GLY A 1106 -11.70 -30.28 -14.74
N GLY A 1107 -10.63 -29.61 -15.19
CA GLY A 1107 -9.34 -29.44 -14.51
C GLY A 1107 -8.36 -28.70 -15.42
N VAL A 1108 -7.12 -28.49 -14.98
CA VAL A 1108 -6.06 -27.85 -15.78
C VAL A 1108 -5.11 -28.91 -16.37
N LYS A 1109 -4.51 -28.61 -17.51
CA LYS A 1109 -3.47 -29.39 -18.17
C LYS A 1109 -2.29 -28.51 -18.56
N LEU A 1110 -1.09 -28.96 -18.22
CA LEU A 1110 0.17 -28.33 -18.57
C LEU A 1110 0.93 -29.15 -19.60
N ARG A 1111 1.51 -28.46 -20.58
CA ARG A 1111 2.43 -29.07 -21.54
C ARG A 1111 3.57 -28.13 -21.90
N ALA A 1112 4.75 -28.43 -21.37
CA ALA A 1112 6.01 -27.82 -21.80
C ALA A 1112 6.32 -28.21 -23.25
N ASP A 1113 6.79 -27.25 -24.06
CA ASP A 1113 7.23 -27.49 -25.43
C ASP A 1113 8.61 -28.19 -25.50
N SER A 1114 9.40 -28.15 -24.42
CA SER A 1114 10.67 -28.87 -24.28
C SER A 1114 10.84 -29.50 -22.90
N ALA A 1115 11.31 -30.75 -22.86
CA ALA A 1115 11.68 -31.44 -21.62
C ALA A 1115 13.13 -31.13 -21.17
N THR A 1116 13.96 -30.58 -22.05
CA THR A 1116 15.35 -30.22 -21.79
C THR A 1116 15.67 -28.90 -22.51
N PRO A 1117 15.08 -27.78 -22.06
CA PRO A 1117 15.29 -26.50 -22.70
C PRO A 1117 16.75 -26.06 -22.52
N GLN A 1118 17.27 -25.32 -23.50
CA GLN A 1118 18.66 -24.85 -23.46
C GLN A 1118 18.76 -23.56 -22.63
N PRO A 1119 19.85 -23.33 -21.89
CA PRO A 1119 20.10 -22.06 -21.24
C PRO A 1119 20.05 -20.89 -22.25
N GLY A 1120 19.48 -19.76 -21.83
CA GLY A 1120 19.28 -18.58 -22.68
C GLY A 1120 18.11 -18.66 -23.66
N THR A 1121 17.29 -19.71 -23.61
CA THR A 1121 16.07 -19.84 -24.42
C THR A 1121 14.79 -19.61 -23.61
N MET A 1122 13.65 -19.43 -24.28
CA MET A 1122 12.34 -19.36 -23.63
C MET A 1122 11.69 -20.75 -23.64
N LEU A 1123 11.32 -21.25 -22.46
CA LEU A 1123 10.46 -22.42 -22.31
C LEU A 1123 9.00 -21.96 -22.34
N ASN A 1124 8.19 -22.46 -23.27
CA ASN A 1124 6.76 -22.18 -23.26
C ASN A 1124 5.99 -23.38 -22.72
N VAL A 1125 5.16 -23.12 -21.72
CA VAL A 1125 4.25 -24.11 -21.16
C VAL A 1125 2.83 -23.74 -21.54
N ASN A 1126 2.23 -24.57 -22.39
CA ASN A 1126 0.81 -24.42 -22.74
C ASN A 1126 -0.03 -24.78 -21.52
N VAL A 1127 -1.02 -23.94 -21.22
CA VAL A 1127 -1.97 -24.11 -20.12
C VAL A 1127 -3.37 -24.20 -20.72
N ALA A 1128 -4.07 -25.30 -20.44
CA ALA A 1128 -5.43 -25.50 -20.93
C ALA A 1128 -6.34 -25.98 -19.80
N VAL A 1129 -7.51 -25.36 -19.66
CA VAL A 1129 -8.58 -25.84 -18.79
C VAL A 1129 -9.52 -26.73 -19.61
N ASP A 1130 -9.91 -27.85 -19.04
CA ASP A 1130 -10.88 -28.78 -19.63
C ASP A 1130 -12.29 -28.18 -19.57
N VAL A 1131 -12.66 -27.49 -20.65
CA VAL A 1131 -13.94 -26.84 -20.90
C VAL A 1131 -14.37 -27.05 -22.37
N PRO A 1132 -15.67 -26.87 -22.70
CA PRO A 1132 -16.13 -26.96 -24.09
C PRO A 1132 -15.40 -26.00 -25.04
N LYS A 1133 -15.28 -26.40 -26.31
CA LYS A 1133 -14.52 -25.63 -27.33
C LYS A 1133 -15.10 -24.25 -27.63
N ASP A 1134 -16.39 -24.07 -27.38
CA ASP A 1134 -17.17 -22.87 -27.61
C ASP A 1134 -17.31 -21.98 -26.37
N ALA A 1135 -16.73 -22.38 -25.23
CA ALA A 1135 -16.69 -21.56 -24.01
C ALA A 1135 -15.89 -20.27 -24.26
N LYS A 1136 -16.45 -19.13 -23.86
CA LYS A 1136 -15.81 -17.80 -24.01
C LYS A 1136 -15.37 -17.21 -22.67
N ALA A 1137 -15.78 -17.81 -21.56
CA ALA A 1137 -15.35 -17.36 -20.23
C ALA A 1137 -13.81 -17.37 -20.11
N THR A 1138 -13.29 -16.36 -19.42
CA THR A 1138 -11.88 -16.33 -19.03
C THR A 1138 -11.70 -17.19 -17.79
N HIS A 1139 -10.88 -18.24 -17.89
CA HIS A 1139 -10.53 -19.08 -16.76
C HIS A 1139 -9.23 -18.59 -16.10
N VAL A 1140 -9.04 -18.91 -14.83
CA VAL A 1140 -7.92 -18.41 -14.04
C VAL A 1140 -7.12 -19.56 -13.48
N VAL A 1141 -5.81 -19.50 -13.66
CA VAL A 1141 -4.87 -20.49 -13.12
C VAL A 1141 -3.74 -19.76 -12.40
N GLN A 1142 -3.51 -20.12 -11.14
CA GLN A 1142 -2.29 -19.75 -10.43
C GLN A 1142 -1.19 -20.72 -10.83
N VAL A 1143 -0.05 -20.22 -11.29
CA VAL A 1143 1.14 -21.06 -11.55
C VAL A 1143 2.29 -20.69 -10.63
N GLU A 1144 3.08 -21.71 -10.30
CA GLU A 1144 4.24 -21.64 -9.41
C GLU A 1144 5.38 -22.48 -10.00
N VAL A 1145 6.56 -21.88 -10.19
CA VAL A 1145 7.79 -22.59 -10.54
C VAL A 1145 8.42 -23.14 -9.27
N ILE A 1146 8.78 -24.42 -9.30
CA ILE A 1146 9.39 -25.15 -8.20
C ILE A 1146 10.80 -25.57 -8.64
N ASP A 1147 11.78 -25.22 -7.81
CA ASP A 1147 13.19 -25.51 -8.04
C ASP A 1147 13.53 -26.99 -7.77
N PRO A 1148 14.77 -27.44 -8.09
CA PRO A 1148 15.20 -28.81 -7.84
C PRO A 1148 15.25 -29.19 -6.36
N ALA A 1149 15.32 -28.22 -5.44
CA ALA A 1149 15.26 -28.43 -3.99
C ALA A 1149 13.82 -28.56 -3.46
N GLY A 1150 12.81 -28.25 -4.29
CA GLY A 1150 11.39 -28.31 -3.94
C GLY A 1150 10.82 -27.00 -3.41
N ALA A 1151 11.57 -25.89 -3.43
CA ALA A 1151 11.10 -24.58 -3.04
C ALA A 1151 10.41 -23.86 -4.21
N VAL A 1152 9.40 -23.03 -3.89
CA VAL A 1152 8.78 -22.15 -4.89
C VAL A 1152 9.72 -20.99 -5.18
N ALA A 1153 10.05 -20.77 -6.44
CA ALA A 1153 10.94 -19.68 -6.83
C ALA A 1153 10.24 -18.32 -6.72
N ASP A 1154 10.90 -17.33 -6.12
CA ASP A 1154 10.35 -15.97 -5.92
C ASP A 1154 9.88 -15.29 -7.21
N TRP A 1155 10.56 -15.57 -8.33
CA TRP A 1155 10.22 -15.06 -9.67
C TRP A 1155 9.11 -15.87 -10.37
N GLY A 1156 8.77 -17.04 -9.84
CA GLY A 1156 8.02 -18.09 -10.52
C GLY A 1156 6.52 -18.12 -10.23
N LYS A 1157 6.00 -17.20 -9.43
CA LYS A 1157 4.58 -17.12 -9.07
C LYS A 1157 3.85 -16.10 -9.93
N GLN A 1158 2.80 -16.53 -10.65
CA GLN A 1158 1.99 -15.63 -11.48
C GLN A 1158 0.54 -16.14 -11.63
N VAL A 1159 -0.39 -15.19 -11.74
CA VAL A 1159 -1.78 -15.46 -12.17
C VAL A 1159 -1.81 -15.47 -13.69
N VAL A 1160 -2.42 -16.51 -14.27
CA VAL A 1160 -2.59 -16.66 -15.72
C VAL A 1160 -4.07 -16.61 -16.04
N LEU A 1161 -4.47 -15.56 -16.77
CA LEU A 1161 -5.79 -15.46 -17.36
C LEU A 1161 -5.82 -16.22 -18.69
N LEU A 1162 -6.80 -17.11 -18.85
CA LEU A 1162 -6.96 -18.01 -19.98
C LEU A 1162 -8.28 -17.72 -20.68
N PRO A 1163 -8.32 -16.74 -21.62
CA PRO A 1163 -9.49 -16.52 -22.46
C PRO A 1163 -9.89 -17.83 -23.16
N ALA A 1164 -11.17 -18.19 -23.09
CA ALA A 1164 -11.69 -19.47 -23.62
C ALA A 1164 -10.93 -20.71 -23.09
N GLY A 1165 -10.38 -20.62 -21.86
CA GLY A 1165 -9.71 -21.73 -21.18
C GLY A 1165 -8.32 -22.08 -21.71
N LYS A 1166 -7.69 -21.27 -22.57
CA LYS A 1166 -6.36 -21.57 -23.13
C LYS A 1166 -5.40 -20.39 -23.05
N GLY A 1167 -4.12 -20.70 -22.90
CA GLY A 1167 -3.04 -19.73 -22.87
C GLY A 1167 -1.68 -20.41 -22.73
N ALA A 1168 -0.64 -19.63 -22.50
CA ALA A 1168 0.70 -20.15 -22.28
C ALA A 1168 1.44 -19.30 -21.25
N VAL A 1169 2.41 -19.93 -20.60
CA VAL A 1169 3.37 -19.28 -19.72
C VAL A 1169 4.74 -19.38 -20.37
N SER A 1170 5.44 -18.25 -20.50
CA SER A 1170 6.79 -18.20 -21.05
C SER A 1170 7.78 -17.99 -19.91
N LEU A 1171 8.70 -18.93 -19.73
CA LEU A 1171 9.71 -18.92 -18.68
C LEU A 1171 11.09 -18.73 -19.33
N PRO A 1172 11.85 -17.66 -19.01
CA PRO A 1172 13.23 -17.56 -19.47
C PRO A 1172 14.09 -18.60 -18.76
N MET A 1173 14.82 -19.41 -19.52
CA MET A 1173 15.80 -20.34 -18.96
C MET A 1173 17.10 -19.58 -18.72
N ALA A 1174 17.42 -19.33 -17.46
CA ALA A 1174 18.63 -18.59 -17.11
C ALA A 1174 19.90 -19.37 -17.51
N TRP A 1175 20.98 -18.65 -17.78
CA TRP A 1175 22.29 -19.24 -18.09
C TRP A 1175 22.94 -19.93 -16.89
N ASP A 1176 22.53 -19.56 -15.69
CA ASP A 1176 23.00 -20.05 -14.39
C ASP A 1176 21.90 -20.81 -13.63
N GLU A 1177 20.91 -21.34 -14.34
CA GLU A 1177 19.84 -22.15 -13.74
C GLU A 1177 20.41 -23.37 -13.02
N GLN A 1178 19.91 -23.66 -11.81
CA GLN A 1178 20.40 -24.80 -11.03
C GLN A 1178 20.19 -26.12 -11.79
N PRO A 1179 21.22 -26.96 -11.95
CA PRO A 1179 21.06 -28.29 -12.54
C PRO A 1179 20.07 -29.14 -11.73
N GLY A 1180 19.19 -29.86 -12.42
CA GLY A 1180 18.18 -30.68 -11.77
C GLY A 1180 16.84 -30.68 -12.49
N THR A 1181 15.82 -31.20 -11.79
CA THR A 1181 14.45 -31.28 -12.31
C THR A 1181 13.64 -30.12 -11.76
N TRP A 1182 13.29 -29.21 -12.64
CA TRP A 1182 12.38 -28.10 -12.35
C TRP A 1182 10.95 -28.49 -12.66
N ARG A 1183 9.99 -27.88 -11.97
CA ARG A 1183 8.56 -28.12 -12.18
C ARG A 1183 7.79 -26.82 -12.30
N LEU A 1184 6.75 -26.81 -13.11
CA LEU A 1184 5.70 -25.80 -13.07
C LEU A 1184 4.44 -26.48 -12.55
N ARG A 1185 3.90 -25.96 -11.44
CA ARG A 1185 2.60 -26.36 -10.90
C ARG A 1185 1.56 -25.33 -11.31
N ALA A 1186 0.42 -25.81 -11.77
CA ALA A 1186 -0.78 -24.99 -12.01
C ALA A 1186 -1.89 -25.40 -11.06
N ARG A 1187 -2.68 -24.42 -10.60
CA ARG A 1187 -3.90 -24.61 -9.81
C ARG A 1187 -5.04 -23.78 -10.41
N GLU A 1188 -6.11 -24.44 -10.84
CA GLU A 1188 -7.31 -23.77 -11.35
C GLU A 1188 -8.13 -23.16 -10.18
N LEU A 1189 -8.60 -21.92 -10.35
CA LEU A 1189 -9.16 -21.10 -9.28
C LEU A 1189 -10.40 -21.72 -8.60
N TRP A 1190 -11.38 -22.19 -9.38
CA TRP A 1190 -12.70 -22.57 -8.86
C TRP A 1190 -12.76 -24.02 -8.35
N THR A 1191 -12.08 -24.92 -9.05
CA THR A 1191 -12.05 -26.35 -8.73
C THR A 1191 -10.92 -26.73 -7.79
N GLY A 1192 -9.90 -25.88 -7.66
CA GLY A 1192 -8.68 -26.16 -6.90
C GLY A 1192 -7.83 -27.29 -7.48
N LYS A 1193 -8.20 -27.84 -8.64
CA LYS A 1193 -7.48 -28.94 -9.29
C LYS A 1193 -6.15 -28.46 -9.82
N THR A 1194 -5.16 -29.33 -9.70
CA THR A 1194 -3.79 -29.05 -10.09
C THR A 1194 -3.30 -29.97 -11.20
N ASP A 1195 -2.29 -29.51 -11.91
CA ASP A 1195 -1.48 -30.30 -12.84
C ASP A 1195 -0.04 -29.80 -12.73
N GLU A 1196 0.93 -30.66 -12.97
CA GLU A 1196 2.35 -30.32 -12.97
C GLU A 1196 3.00 -30.80 -14.26
N CYS A 1197 3.92 -30.02 -14.80
CA CYS A 1197 4.87 -30.49 -15.80
C CYS A 1197 6.30 -30.22 -15.32
N SER A 1198 7.26 -30.99 -15.83
CA SER A 1198 8.67 -30.87 -15.45
C SER A 1198 9.59 -30.73 -16.66
N TRP A 1199 10.73 -30.08 -16.45
CA TRP A 1199 11.84 -30.07 -17.39
C TRP A 1199 13.15 -30.28 -16.64
N LYS A 1200 14.17 -30.74 -17.36
CA LYS A 1200 15.50 -31.02 -16.81
C LYS A 1200 16.52 -30.01 -17.34
N VAL A 1201 17.17 -29.33 -16.42
CA VAL A 1201 18.36 -28.52 -16.68
C VAL A 1201 19.58 -29.41 -16.45
N ARG A 1202 20.52 -29.38 -17.40
CA ARG A 1202 21.72 -30.25 -17.39
C ARG A 1202 22.88 -29.62 -16.67
#